data_AF-A0A2Z3GJR5-F1
#
_entry.id   AF-A0A2Z3GJR5-F1
#
_cell.length_a   1.000
_cell.length_b   1.000
_cell.length_c   1.000
_cell.angle_alpha   90.00
_cell.angle_beta   90.00
_cell.angle_gamma   90.00
#
_symmetry.space_group_name_H-M   'P 1'
#
loop_
_entity.id
_entity.type
_entity.pdbx_description
1 polymer ?
#
loop_
_entity_poly.entity_id
_entity_poly.type
_entity_poly.pdbx_seq_one_letter_code
_entity_poly.pdbx_strand_id
1 'polypeptide(L)'
;MVDKLLSGARLGLLSPLKKWLLGAGASVLRVLVVPGPDVARALGLDLGAASLETAATPNAADVLLVLGPLPTQLAEQAAVLFAQMPRPRLLVFAGLEVAPPLPAPDVVIPLNQAGLQQLGPAVRQQLAAHGWRPDARPYEPAFIRQAEEQKPPPDAHAHHHSPPSPAAESKPTEPAPPEHGAHAHHTMHGQPPMPAPVVAQEPPAAGAGQHAHHASDQPSPTPAPPAADQSDPTGHHHMAGMDVSGEGKSKKAEETMAGDMNMADHQPKMDMGAHDMGAPDMDMADMSGKMATKQGDMDMPGGDMAGMDMPGGDMAGMDMPGGDMAGMDMPGGDMAGMDMPGGDMAGMDMGFMSMVAMTKDLPRSADGLPMEATEVAFGPFFPGLPGGLQLHLHLDGDTVTKAQLVPGLAAPDYPLLPMPAAQFAEWLAGHDRLAPAAYLVLAHCALRQALGQPAPAAAQRWQVSQLEQTRLASHLNWLVGFGLTIGNHWLQQSAERLHGRIVRGTAAPDELPDFVRRVKQLPLLRQSLTPVGTLPELLLHHCRGPVARAAGLAHDARLTDPAYQPLGFASLVINENNAWGRLLVRLDELTQSQQLLRAVQADQAGSAAAPLLTDLAGTGQGSATVETPRGTATLTIQVQEGKVVSAVLHRPSVPHAALVRAGVRELELGDALKTIASLDISPWELTHDPAADGK
;
A
#
# COMPACT_ATOMS: atom_id res chain seq x y z
N MET A 1 4.55 48.20 6.19
CA MET A 1 5.27 46.92 6.38
C MET A 1 4.52 46.14 7.45
N VAL A 2 4.15 44.89 7.19
CA VAL A 2 3.66 43.97 8.21
C VAL A 2 4.73 42.91 8.35
N ASP A 3 5.31 42.77 9.55
CA ASP A 3 6.13 41.61 9.85
C ASP A 3 5.24 40.37 9.78
N LYS A 4 5.40 39.57 8.73
CA LYS A 4 4.89 38.20 8.71
C LYS A 4 5.71 37.42 9.75
N LEU A 5 5.26 37.49 11.01
CA LEU A 5 5.77 36.69 12.11
C LEU A 5 5.62 35.20 11.76
N LEU A 6 6.71 34.63 11.25
CA LEU A 6 6.82 33.22 10.93
C LEU A 6 6.46 32.41 12.18
N SER A 7 5.42 31.58 12.04
CA SER A 7 4.83 30.87 13.18
C SER A 7 5.87 30.03 13.91
N GLY A 8 5.80 30.02 15.26
CA GLY A 8 6.80 29.38 16.15
C GLY A 8 7.20 27.95 15.75
N ALA A 9 6.27 27.23 15.12
CA ALA A 9 6.44 25.96 14.44
C ALA A 9 7.71 25.78 13.57
N ARG A 10 8.19 26.85 12.94
CA ARG A 10 9.36 26.85 12.03
C ARG A 10 10.68 27.02 12.78
N LEU A 11 10.60 27.59 13.99
CA LEU A 11 11.71 28.16 14.75
C LEU A 11 12.28 27.12 15.71
N GLY A 12 13.61 26.98 15.74
CA GLY A 12 14.29 25.96 16.54
C GLY A 12 15.16 26.53 17.66
N LEU A 13 15.46 25.66 18.62
CA LEU A 13 16.63 25.77 19.50
C LEU A 13 17.71 24.85 18.93
N LEU A 14 18.88 25.39 18.58
CA LEU A 14 20.07 24.58 18.26
C LEU A 14 21.31 25.04 19.02
N SER A 15 22.16 24.07 19.32
CA SER A 15 23.47 24.26 19.93
C SER A 15 24.41 25.08 19.04
N PRO A 16 25.43 25.76 19.63
CA PRO A 16 26.41 26.53 18.86
C PRO A 16 27.11 25.71 17.76
N LEU A 17 27.37 24.42 18.01
CA LEU A 17 27.99 23.51 17.05
C LEU A 17 27.13 23.32 15.79
N LYS A 18 25.82 23.06 15.93
CA LYS A 18 24.94 22.85 14.76
C LYS A 18 24.63 24.17 14.04
N LYS A 19 24.70 25.32 14.72
CA LYS A 19 24.70 26.65 14.07
C LYS A 19 25.96 26.88 13.22
N TRP A 20 27.14 26.50 13.72
CA TRP A 20 28.40 26.59 12.96
C TRP A 20 28.38 25.69 11.72
N LEU A 21 27.92 24.43 11.86
CA LEU A 21 27.79 23.50 10.73
C LEU A 21 26.81 24.00 9.65
N LEU A 22 25.68 24.61 10.03
CA LEU A 22 24.74 25.22 9.06
C LEU A 22 25.30 26.49 8.39
N GLY A 23 26.23 27.20 9.04
CA GLY A 23 26.97 28.30 8.43
C GLY A 23 28.06 27.86 7.44
N ALA A 24 28.53 26.61 7.54
CA ALA A 24 29.68 26.08 6.80
C ALA A 24 29.36 25.64 5.35
N GLY A 25 28.55 26.41 4.63
CA GLY A 25 28.55 26.53 3.16
C GLY A 25 28.15 25.35 2.25
N ALA A 26 28.15 24.09 2.73
CA ALA A 26 28.15 22.92 1.84
C ALA A 26 27.22 21.75 2.26
N SER A 27 26.25 21.96 3.15
CA SER A 27 25.25 20.92 3.47
C SER A 27 24.29 20.69 2.29
N VAL A 28 24.17 19.44 1.83
CA VAL A 28 23.08 19.01 0.94
C VAL A 28 21.75 19.16 1.69
N LEU A 29 20.71 19.64 1.01
CA LEU A 29 19.38 19.83 1.62
C LEU A 29 18.55 18.57 1.44
N ARG A 30 18.02 18.03 2.56
CA ARG A 30 17.17 16.84 2.53
C ARG A 30 15.71 17.25 2.47
N VAL A 31 15.08 17.02 1.31
CA VAL A 31 13.70 17.40 1.02
C VAL A 31 12.78 16.19 1.21
N LEU A 32 11.74 16.32 2.03
CA LEU A 32 10.59 15.42 1.99
C LEU A 32 9.62 15.97 0.94
N VAL A 33 9.32 15.18 -0.08
CA VAL A 33 8.56 15.65 -1.25
C VAL A 33 7.11 15.18 -1.14
N VAL A 34 6.17 16.11 -1.28
CA VAL A 34 4.73 15.89 -1.29
C VAL A 34 4.18 16.35 -2.64
N PRO A 35 3.42 15.53 -3.40
CA PRO A 35 2.93 14.20 -3.04
C PRO A 35 4.01 13.10 -2.99
N GLY A 36 5.09 13.26 -3.75
CA GLY A 36 6.18 12.27 -3.77
C GLY A 36 7.26 12.59 -4.81
N PRO A 37 8.45 11.96 -4.69
CA PRO A 37 9.54 12.11 -5.67
C PRO A 37 9.18 11.55 -7.07
N ASP A 38 8.24 10.61 -7.11
CA ASP A 38 7.64 10.07 -8.33
C ASP A 38 6.82 11.13 -9.08
N VAL A 39 5.99 11.91 -8.39
CA VAL A 39 5.27 13.06 -8.96
C VAL A 39 6.26 14.14 -9.40
N ALA A 40 7.35 14.37 -8.64
CA ALA A 40 8.40 15.29 -9.07
C ALA A 40 9.00 14.88 -10.43
N ARG A 41 9.41 13.61 -10.55
CA ARG A 41 9.98 13.08 -11.80
C ARG A 41 8.97 13.09 -12.95
N ALA A 42 7.70 12.78 -12.70
CA ALA A 42 6.64 12.85 -13.72
C ALA A 42 6.38 14.29 -14.23
N LEU A 43 6.60 15.30 -13.38
CA LEU A 43 6.61 16.73 -13.75
C LEU A 43 7.94 17.19 -14.40
N GLY A 44 8.85 16.26 -14.71
CA GLY A 44 10.15 16.53 -15.33
C GLY A 44 11.19 17.16 -14.40
N LEU A 45 10.96 17.14 -13.09
CA LEU A 45 11.84 17.72 -12.09
C LEU A 45 12.96 16.74 -11.68
N ASP A 46 14.18 17.26 -11.56
CA ASP A 46 15.36 16.51 -11.14
C ASP A 46 15.95 17.14 -9.86
N LEU A 47 15.69 16.48 -8.73
CA LEU A 47 16.10 16.90 -7.39
C LEU A 47 17.64 16.89 -7.25
N GLY A 48 18.30 15.86 -7.81
CA GLY A 48 19.77 15.74 -7.78
C GLY A 48 20.46 16.85 -8.58
N ALA A 49 19.91 17.22 -9.74
CA ALA A 49 20.36 18.37 -10.55
C ALA A 49 20.01 19.75 -9.95
N ALA A 50 19.36 19.78 -8.77
CA ALA A 50 19.18 20.96 -7.92
C ALA A 50 19.97 20.86 -6.58
N SER A 51 20.82 19.84 -6.42
CA SER A 51 21.56 19.51 -5.19
C SER A 51 20.65 19.27 -3.96
N LEU A 52 19.55 18.55 -4.18
CA LEU A 52 18.57 18.14 -3.17
C LEU A 52 18.59 16.61 -3.03
N GLU A 53 18.67 16.12 -1.79
CA GLU A 53 18.52 14.70 -1.46
C GLU A 53 17.08 14.42 -0.99
N THR A 54 16.51 13.27 -1.36
CA THR A 54 15.18 12.89 -0.88
C THR A 54 15.26 12.33 0.54
N ALA A 55 14.53 12.93 1.48
CA ALA A 55 14.33 12.39 2.82
C ALA A 55 13.25 11.29 2.80
N ALA A 56 13.53 10.15 3.43
CA ALA A 56 12.59 9.03 3.53
C ALA A 56 11.57 9.18 4.70
N THR A 57 11.83 10.07 5.66
CA THR A 57 10.96 10.29 6.84
C THR A 57 10.99 11.77 7.26
N PRO A 58 9.96 12.27 7.97
CA PRO A 58 9.98 13.61 8.58
C PRO A 58 11.22 13.88 9.44
N ASN A 59 11.68 12.88 10.20
CA ASN A 59 12.87 12.98 11.07
C ASN A 59 14.19 13.16 10.30
N ALA A 60 14.23 12.79 9.02
CA ALA A 60 15.38 12.98 8.14
C ALA A 60 15.31 14.25 7.28
N ALA A 61 14.22 15.02 7.34
CA ALA A 61 13.95 16.12 6.42
C ALA A 61 14.27 17.50 7.02
N ASP A 62 14.93 18.34 6.24
CA ASP A 62 15.19 19.75 6.57
C ASP A 62 14.09 20.67 5.98
N VAL A 63 13.44 20.21 4.90
CA VAL A 63 12.45 20.94 4.10
C VAL A 63 11.29 20.02 3.72
N LEU A 64 10.05 20.50 3.85
CA LEU A 64 8.88 19.91 3.20
C LEU A 64 8.62 20.65 1.88
N LEU A 65 8.72 19.94 0.76
CA LEU A 65 8.54 20.47 -0.59
C LEU A 65 7.19 20.00 -1.16
N VAL A 66 6.24 20.92 -1.28
CA VAL A 66 4.90 20.66 -1.84
C VAL A 66 4.87 21.03 -3.33
N LEU A 67 4.45 20.09 -4.18
CA LEU A 67 4.46 20.19 -5.63
C LEU A 67 3.05 20.38 -6.21
N GLY A 68 2.75 21.63 -6.59
CA GLY A 68 1.44 22.04 -7.10
C GLY A 68 0.31 21.96 -6.05
N PRO A 69 -0.94 22.26 -6.43
CA PRO A 69 -2.11 22.11 -5.55
C PRO A 69 -2.23 20.67 -5.03
N LEU A 70 -2.75 20.50 -3.81
CA LEU A 70 -3.06 19.19 -3.22
C LEU A 70 -4.58 19.06 -3.01
N PRO A 71 -5.18 17.87 -3.19
CA PRO A 71 -6.50 17.57 -2.63
C PRO A 71 -6.51 17.76 -1.11
N THR A 72 -7.63 18.18 -0.53
CA THR A 72 -7.73 18.55 0.90
C THR A 72 -7.22 17.46 1.83
N GLN A 73 -7.63 16.21 1.62
CA GLN A 73 -7.20 15.07 2.45
C GLN A 73 -5.68 14.82 2.37
N LEU A 74 -5.08 14.99 1.18
CA LEU A 74 -3.63 14.88 1.03
C LEU A 74 -2.88 16.05 1.66
N ALA A 75 -3.48 17.25 1.67
CA ALA A 75 -2.94 18.42 2.38
C ALA A 75 -3.01 18.27 3.91
N GLU A 76 -4.06 17.63 4.43
CA GLU A 76 -4.17 17.25 5.85
C GLU A 76 -3.05 16.28 6.25
N GLN A 77 -2.83 15.22 5.48
CA GLN A 77 -1.72 14.29 5.72
C GLN A 77 -0.35 14.99 5.60
N ALA A 78 -0.17 15.91 4.65
CA ALA A 78 1.05 16.70 4.53
C ALA A 78 1.26 17.64 5.74
N ALA A 79 0.19 18.14 6.35
CA ALA A 79 0.26 18.88 7.61
C ALA A 79 0.67 18.00 8.80
N VAL A 80 0.29 16.72 8.84
CA VAL A 80 0.81 15.76 9.83
C VAL A 80 2.31 15.56 9.66
N LEU A 81 2.81 15.34 8.43
CA LEU A 81 4.25 15.27 8.16
C LEU A 81 4.99 16.54 8.63
N PHE A 82 4.44 17.72 8.30
CA PHE A 82 5.04 18.99 8.72
C PHE A 82 5.06 19.14 10.25
N ALA A 83 4.03 18.66 10.96
CA ALA A 83 3.98 18.66 12.41
C ALA A 83 5.09 17.77 13.02
N GLN A 84 5.37 16.61 12.41
CA GLN A 84 6.36 15.63 12.87
C GLN A 84 7.83 15.99 12.62
N MET A 85 8.15 16.80 11.60
CA MET A 85 9.54 17.17 11.26
C MET A 85 10.31 17.85 12.42
N PRO A 86 11.62 17.61 12.60
CA PRO A 86 12.43 18.23 13.65
C PRO A 86 12.67 19.72 13.35
N ARG A 87 12.88 20.55 14.38
CA ARG A 87 13.08 22.01 14.21
C ARG A 87 14.56 22.41 14.23
N PRO A 88 14.99 23.46 13.49
CA PRO A 88 14.20 24.24 12.54
C PRO A 88 13.85 23.44 11.28
N ARG A 89 12.67 23.72 10.71
CA ARG A 89 12.10 23.09 9.51
C ARG A 89 11.50 24.15 8.61
N LEU A 90 11.60 23.97 7.30
CA LEU A 90 11.00 24.89 6.33
C LEU A 90 9.88 24.23 5.51
N LEU A 91 8.89 25.03 5.14
CA LEU A 91 7.82 24.68 4.23
C LEU A 91 8.00 25.42 2.90
N VAL A 92 8.04 24.68 1.80
CA VAL A 92 8.36 25.20 0.47
C VAL A 92 7.28 24.77 -0.51
N PHE A 93 6.70 25.74 -1.22
CA PHE A 93 5.63 25.52 -2.18
C PHE A 93 6.15 25.77 -3.61
N ALA A 94 5.96 24.79 -4.50
CA ALA A 94 6.31 24.89 -5.91
C ALA A 94 5.04 24.99 -6.77
N GLY A 95 4.80 26.14 -7.39
CA GLY A 95 3.62 26.37 -8.24
C GLY A 95 2.28 26.47 -7.50
N LEU A 96 2.30 26.80 -6.22
CA LEU A 96 1.12 27.14 -5.41
C LEU A 96 1.49 28.20 -4.36
N GLU A 97 0.51 28.95 -3.86
CA GLU A 97 0.72 29.94 -2.78
C GLU A 97 0.17 29.49 -1.42
N VAL A 98 -0.90 28.66 -1.43
CA VAL A 98 -1.71 28.30 -0.26
C VAL A 98 -2.21 26.85 -0.43
N ALA A 99 -2.16 26.05 0.63
CA ALA A 99 -2.73 24.70 0.71
C ALA A 99 -3.19 24.40 2.16
N PRO A 100 -4.39 24.82 2.59
CA PRO A 100 -4.86 24.49 3.94
C PRO A 100 -4.94 22.97 4.13
N PRO A 101 -4.69 22.44 5.35
CA PRO A 101 -4.43 23.17 6.59
C PRO A 101 -2.95 23.53 6.84
N LEU A 102 -2.04 23.32 5.88
CA LEU A 102 -0.64 23.74 6.02
C LEU A 102 -0.56 25.27 6.26
N PRO A 103 0.42 25.74 7.06
CA PRO A 103 0.63 27.16 7.25
C PRO A 103 1.21 27.80 5.97
N ALA A 104 1.20 29.13 5.87
CA ALA A 104 1.80 29.82 4.72
C ALA A 104 3.29 29.44 4.54
N PRO A 105 3.79 29.24 3.30
CA PRO A 105 5.15 28.76 3.06
C PRO A 105 6.24 29.76 3.47
N ASP A 106 7.46 29.25 3.71
CA ASP A 106 8.68 30.04 3.94
C ASP A 106 9.32 30.48 2.60
N VAL A 107 9.17 29.66 1.55
CA VAL A 107 9.61 29.97 0.18
C VAL A 107 8.54 29.51 -0.81
N VAL A 108 8.20 30.35 -1.78
CA VAL A 108 7.44 29.97 -2.98
C VAL A 108 8.40 29.99 -4.17
N ILE A 109 8.36 28.93 -4.99
CA ILE A 109 9.13 28.80 -6.23
C ILE A 109 8.21 28.45 -7.40
N PRO A 110 8.56 28.77 -8.66
CA PRO A 110 7.83 28.26 -9.80
C PRO A 110 8.03 26.73 -9.91
N LEU A 111 6.99 26.01 -10.36
CA LEU A 111 7.02 24.55 -10.53
C LEU A 111 7.77 24.17 -11.81
N ASN A 112 9.09 24.35 -11.81
CA ASN A 112 10.02 23.94 -12.86
C ASN A 112 11.44 23.78 -12.31
N GLN A 113 12.35 23.22 -13.12
CA GLN A 113 13.72 22.94 -12.70
C GLN A 113 14.50 24.19 -12.24
N ALA A 114 14.25 25.36 -12.85
CA ALA A 114 14.91 26.61 -12.45
C ALA A 114 14.44 27.08 -11.07
N GLY A 115 13.17 26.87 -10.72
CA GLY A 115 12.64 27.10 -9.37
C GLY A 115 13.30 26.20 -8.32
N LEU A 116 13.48 24.91 -8.63
CA LEU A 116 14.20 24.00 -7.74
C LEU A 116 15.68 24.39 -7.54
N GLN A 117 16.35 24.84 -8.61
CA GLN A 117 17.75 25.30 -8.52
C GLN A 117 17.90 26.58 -7.68
N GLN A 118 16.85 27.41 -7.57
CA GLN A 118 16.80 28.56 -6.67
C GLN A 118 16.56 28.17 -5.19
N LEU A 119 16.17 26.93 -4.90
CA LEU A 119 15.78 26.49 -3.55
C LEU A 119 16.94 26.55 -2.56
N GLY A 120 18.12 26.06 -2.94
CA GLY A 120 19.32 26.06 -2.09
C GLY A 120 19.69 27.45 -1.56
N PRO A 121 19.84 28.47 -2.42
CA PRO A 121 20.00 29.86 -2.01
C PRO A 121 18.87 30.38 -1.11
N ALA A 122 17.60 30.17 -1.48
CA ALA A 122 16.46 30.70 -0.74
C ALA A 122 16.33 30.09 0.67
N VAL A 123 16.52 28.78 0.81
CA VAL A 123 16.53 28.07 2.10
C VAL A 123 17.63 28.60 3.01
N ARG A 124 18.85 28.80 2.48
CA ARG A 124 19.96 29.37 3.26
C ARG A 124 19.66 30.80 3.75
N GLN A 125 19.01 31.61 2.94
CA GLN A 125 18.55 32.95 3.35
C GLN A 125 17.53 32.88 4.49
N GLN A 126 16.52 32.00 4.40
CA GLN A 126 15.50 31.84 5.44
C GLN A 126 16.08 31.32 6.77
N LEU A 127 16.94 30.29 6.74
CA LEU A 127 17.61 29.76 7.93
C LEU A 127 18.50 30.80 8.63
N ALA A 128 19.20 31.64 7.86
CA ALA A 128 20.03 32.71 8.39
C ALA A 128 19.22 33.84 9.04
N ALA A 129 18.12 34.26 8.39
CA ALA A 129 17.30 35.38 8.87
C ALA A 129 16.37 34.99 10.04
N HIS A 130 15.85 33.75 10.06
CA HIS A 130 14.68 33.41 10.85
C HIS A 130 14.73 32.07 11.59
N GLY A 131 15.86 31.37 11.69
CA GLY A 131 15.89 30.02 12.30
C GLY A 131 15.57 29.91 13.81
N TRP A 132 15.58 31.00 14.58
CA TRP A 132 15.89 30.95 16.03
C TRP A 132 14.92 31.73 16.93
N ARG A 133 14.16 31.03 17.79
CA ARG A 133 13.44 31.62 18.94
C ARG A 133 13.26 30.60 20.09
N PRO A 134 13.39 31.01 21.36
CA PRO A 134 13.16 30.14 22.52
C PRO A 134 11.67 29.94 22.86
N ASP A 135 10.81 30.90 22.53
CA ASP A 135 9.36 30.91 22.73
C ASP A 135 8.57 30.12 21.66
N ALA A 136 9.27 29.31 20.87
CA ALA A 136 8.77 28.65 19.68
C ALA A 136 7.80 27.48 19.99
N ARG A 137 6.49 27.76 19.97
CA ARG A 137 5.42 26.75 20.10
C ARG A 137 5.42 25.73 18.95
N PRO A 138 4.94 24.49 19.15
CA PRO A 138 4.67 23.54 18.07
C PRO A 138 3.65 24.04 17.04
N TYR A 139 3.47 23.27 15.97
CA TYR A 139 2.30 23.35 15.08
C TYR A 139 1.51 22.06 15.21
N GLU A 140 0.29 22.19 15.74
CA GLU A 140 -0.73 21.16 15.76
C GLU A 140 -1.84 21.58 14.78
N PRO A 141 -2.07 20.80 13.69
CA PRO A 141 -3.18 21.03 12.78
C PRO A 141 -4.52 21.10 13.52
N ALA A 142 -5.39 22.03 13.12
CA ALA A 142 -6.64 22.29 13.85
C ALA A 142 -7.55 21.06 13.94
N PHE A 143 -7.58 20.21 12.91
CA PHE A 143 -8.39 18.98 12.88
C PHE A 143 -7.93 17.94 13.92
N ILE A 144 -6.64 17.88 14.28
CA ILE A 144 -6.14 16.97 15.32
C ILE A 144 -6.66 17.42 16.68
N ARG A 145 -6.48 18.69 17.02
CA ARG A 145 -6.97 19.23 18.31
C ARG A 145 -8.48 19.13 18.43
N GLN A 146 -9.23 19.33 17.35
CA GLN A 146 -10.68 19.12 17.34
C GLN A 146 -11.09 17.65 17.55
N ALA A 147 -10.31 16.68 17.08
CA ALA A 147 -10.55 15.26 17.33
C ALA A 147 -10.19 14.86 18.77
N GLU A 148 -9.13 15.46 19.35
CA GLU A 148 -8.76 15.28 20.76
C GLU A 148 -9.80 15.91 21.70
N GLU A 149 -10.27 17.12 21.42
CA GLU A 149 -11.34 17.83 22.14
C GLU A 149 -12.70 17.11 22.06
N GLN A 150 -12.92 16.24 21.06
CA GLN A 150 -14.11 15.41 20.91
C GLN A 150 -13.99 14.01 21.53
N LYS A 151 -12.79 13.60 21.97
CA LYS A 151 -12.57 12.29 22.59
C LYS A 151 -13.08 12.33 24.03
N PRO A 152 -13.95 11.39 24.48
CA PRO A 152 -14.39 11.36 25.87
C PRO A 152 -13.20 11.16 26.82
N PRO A 153 -13.25 11.73 28.05
CA PRO A 153 -12.15 11.62 29.00
C PRO A 153 -11.88 10.16 29.39
N PRO A 154 -10.63 9.79 29.68
CA PRO A 154 -10.21 8.39 29.85
C PRO A 154 -10.89 7.69 31.04
N ASP A 155 -11.32 8.44 32.05
CA ASP A 155 -11.96 7.90 33.27
C ASP A 155 -13.48 7.68 33.11
N ALA A 156 -14.01 7.75 31.89
CA ALA A 156 -15.37 7.36 31.55
C ALA A 156 -15.54 5.83 31.57
N HIS A 157 -15.32 5.20 32.74
CA HIS A 157 -15.68 3.82 32.98
C HIS A 157 -17.19 3.63 32.77
N ALA A 158 -17.54 3.12 31.58
CA ALA A 158 -18.89 2.67 31.29
C ALA A 158 -19.19 1.44 32.16
N HIS A 159 -19.78 1.66 33.34
CA HIS A 159 -20.39 0.61 34.14
C HIS A 159 -21.50 -0.04 33.30
N HIS A 160 -21.15 -1.13 32.62
CA HIS A 160 -22.10 -2.01 31.93
C HIS A 160 -22.93 -2.79 32.95
N HIS A 161 -23.82 -2.06 33.65
CA HIS A 161 -25.02 -2.64 34.22
C HIS A 161 -25.94 -3.06 33.07
N SER A 162 -25.67 -4.25 32.52
CA SER A 162 -26.61 -4.96 31.67
C SER A 162 -27.95 -5.06 32.42
N PRO A 163 -29.07 -4.56 31.87
CA PRO A 163 -30.37 -4.83 32.48
C PRO A 163 -30.62 -6.34 32.47
N PRO A 164 -31.25 -6.90 33.53
CA PRO A 164 -31.45 -8.34 33.61
C PRO A 164 -32.35 -8.81 32.45
N SER A 165 -31.91 -9.86 31.75
CA SER A 165 -32.78 -10.55 30.80
C SER A 165 -33.90 -11.24 31.57
N PRO A 166 -35.18 -11.10 31.17
CA PRO A 166 -36.27 -11.73 31.88
C PRO A 166 -36.20 -13.26 31.77
N ALA A 167 -36.30 -13.94 32.91
CA ALA A 167 -36.43 -15.38 32.96
C ALA A 167 -37.78 -15.84 32.37
N ALA A 168 -37.86 -17.09 31.92
CA ALA A 168 -39.06 -17.63 31.29
C ALA A 168 -40.21 -17.82 32.30
N GLU A 169 -41.34 -17.16 32.05
CA GLU A 169 -42.61 -17.48 32.73
C GLU A 169 -43.37 -18.63 32.04
N SER A 170 -44.34 -19.17 32.76
CA SER A 170 -44.89 -20.52 32.53
C SER A 170 -46.12 -20.57 31.60
N LYS A 171 -46.53 -21.80 31.26
CA LYS A 171 -47.61 -22.11 30.31
C LYS A 171 -48.93 -21.39 30.65
N PRO A 172 -49.67 -20.84 29.67
CA PRO A 172 -51.08 -20.49 29.86
C PRO A 172 -51.96 -21.75 29.87
N THR A 173 -52.98 -21.76 30.73
CA THR A 173 -54.02 -22.79 30.81
C THR A 173 -55.18 -22.50 29.84
N GLU A 174 -55.87 -23.53 29.37
CA GLU A 174 -57.03 -23.40 28.47
C GLU A 174 -58.25 -22.68 29.12
N PRO A 175 -58.97 -21.82 28.38
CA PRO A 175 -60.35 -21.43 28.68
C PRO A 175 -61.39 -22.29 27.90
N ALA A 176 -62.60 -22.36 28.43
CA ALA A 176 -63.71 -23.18 27.95
C ALA A 176 -64.50 -22.54 26.75
N PRO A 177 -65.39 -23.28 26.05
CA PRO A 177 -65.95 -22.92 24.73
C PRO A 177 -67.21 -21.98 24.78
N PRO A 178 -67.78 -21.54 23.64
CA PRO A 178 -68.40 -20.21 23.50
C PRO A 178 -69.94 -20.14 23.52
N GLU A 179 -70.47 -18.92 23.55
CA GLU A 179 -71.89 -18.59 23.28
C GLU A 179 -72.07 -17.60 22.11
N HIS A 180 -73.32 -17.33 21.72
CA HIS A 180 -73.71 -17.01 20.34
C HIS A 180 -74.02 -15.53 20.00
N GLY A 181 -73.67 -15.14 18.76
CA GLY A 181 -74.44 -14.20 17.93
C GLY A 181 -73.91 -12.75 17.84
N ALA A 182 -74.16 -12.00 16.76
CA ALA A 182 -74.75 -12.37 15.46
C ALA A 182 -74.42 -11.30 14.38
N HIS A 183 -74.31 -11.72 13.11
CA HIS A 183 -74.42 -10.99 11.82
C HIS A 183 -73.87 -9.54 11.67
N ALA A 184 -73.18 -9.11 10.62
CA ALA A 184 -72.57 -9.71 9.40
C ALA A 184 -71.68 -8.58 8.75
N HIS A 185 -71.14 -8.56 7.51
CA HIS A 185 -71.30 -9.28 6.23
C HIS A 185 -69.96 -9.27 5.42
N HIS A 186 -69.90 -10.10 4.37
CA HIS A 186 -69.28 -9.94 3.03
C HIS A 186 -68.15 -8.91 2.76
N THR A 187 -67.04 -9.24 2.08
CA THR A 187 -66.59 -10.53 1.48
C THR A 187 -65.08 -10.54 1.27
N MET A 188 -64.47 -11.74 1.19
CA MET A 188 -63.05 -11.94 0.84
C MET A 188 -62.84 -13.26 0.07
N HIS A 189 -62.07 -13.21 -1.01
CA HIS A 189 -61.36 -14.33 -1.67
C HIS A 189 -60.16 -13.71 -2.42
N GLY A 190 -58.99 -14.32 -2.55
CA GLY A 190 -58.48 -15.59 -2.03
C GLY A 190 -57.14 -15.91 -2.71
N GLN A 191 -56.12 -16.36 -1.97
CA GLN A 191 -54.78 -16.62 -2.51
C GLN A 191 -54.70 -17.88 -3.38
N PRO A 192 -53.62 -18.02 -4.17
CA PRO A 192 -52.81 -19.25 -4.07
C PRO A 192 -51.30 -18.98 -3.83
N PRO A 193 -50.54 -19.94 -3.27
CA PRO A 193 -49.12 -19.77 -2.92
C PRO A 193 -48.10 -20.40 -3.91
N MET A 194 -46.82 -20.12 -3.63
CA MET A 194 -45.55 -20.77 -4.01
C MET A 194 -45.56 -22.08 -4.83
N PRO A 195 -44.64 -22.20 -5.82
CA PRO A 195 -44.04 -23.47 -6.23
C PRO A 195 -42.50 -23.50 -6.08
N ALA A 196 -41.94 -24.71 -6.05
CA ALA A 196 -40.49 -25.00 -6.17
C ALA A 196 -40.29 -26.32 -6.98
N PRO A 197 -39.05 -26.78 -7.19
CA PRO A 197 -38.33 -26.74 -8.47
C PRO A 197 -38.59 -27.93 -9.42
N VAL A 198 -38.13 -27.83 -10.67
CA VAL A 198 -38.24 -28.88 -11.70
C VAL A 198 -36.91 -29.08 -12.45
N VAL A 199 -36.64 -30.32 -12.88
CA VAL A 199 -35.43 -30.78 -13.59
C VAL A 199 -35.73 -31.00 -15.08
N ALA A 200 -34.71 -30.91 -15.95
CA ALA A 200 -34.84 -30.94 -17.41
C ALA A 200 -34.79 -32.35 -18.06
N GLN A 201 -35.42 -32.50 -19.24
CA GLN A 201 -35.13 -33.50 -20.29
C GLN A 201 -35.80 -33.13 -21.64
N GLU A 202 -35.44 -33.82 -22.73
CA GLU A 202 -35.71 -33.42 -24.14
C GLU A 202 -36.94 -34.15 -24.81
N PRO A 203 -37.02 -34.47 -26.14
CA PRO A 203 -37.90 -33.78 -27.09
C PRO A 203 -38.87 -34.70 -27.90
N PRO A 204 -39.66 -34.14 -28.84
CA PRO A 204 -39.90 -34.81 -30.14
C PRO A 204 -39.97 -33.85 -31.37
N ALA A 205 -40.29 -34.37 -32.58
CA ALA A 205 -39.93 -33.76 -33.87
C ALA A 205 -40.97 -33.85 -35.03
N ALA A 206 -40.56 -33.41 -36.24
CA ALA A 206 -41.08 -33.61 -37.63
C ALA A 206 -41.95 -32.51 -38.30
N GLY A 207 -41.74 -32.22 -39.61
CA GLY A 207 -42.47 -31.15 -40.34
C GLY A 207 -42.15 -30.77 -41.82
N ALA A 208 -41.68 -31.67 -42.69
CA ALA A 208 -41.74 -31.68 -44.19
C ALA A 208 -41.54 -30.43 -45.13
N GLY A 209 -40.68 -30.59 -46.16
CA GLY A 209 -40.75 -29.96 -47.52
C GLY A 209 -39.71 -28.86 -47.87
N GLN A 210 -39.21 -28.66 -49.10
CA GLN A 210 -39.24 -29.43 -50.37
C GLN A 210 -38.23 -28.81 -51.41
N HIS A 211 -37.37 -29.61 -52.08
CA HIS A 211 -36.62 -29.33 -53.35
C HIS A 211 -35.59 -28.14 -53.44
N ALA A 212 -34.50 -28.15 -54.24
CA ALA A 212 -33.79 -29.19 -55.03
C ALA A 212 -32.38 -28.73 -55.54
N HIS A 213 -31.43 -29.69 -55.72
CA HIS A 213 -30.17 -29.77 -56.54
C HIS A 213 -29.19 -28.56 -56.66
N HIS A 214 -27.86 -28.69 -56.78
CA HIS A 214 -26.91 -29.76 -57.23
C HIS A 214 -25.74 -29.95 -56.22
N ALA A 215 -25.18 -31.15 -56.00
CA ALA A 215 -24.02 -31.79 -56.66
C ALA A 215 -22.67 -30.98 -56.61
N SER A 216 -21.49 -31.55 -56.32
CA SER A 216 -21.07 -32.98 -56.33
C SER A 216 -19.90 -33.35 -55.40
N ASP A 217 -19.96 -34.58 -54.87
CA ASP A 217 -18.88 -35.53 -54.56
C ASP A 217 -17.89 -35.40 -53.37
N GLN A 218 -17.42 -36.58 -52.97
CA GLN A 218 -16.72 -37.01 -51.74
C GLN A 218 -15.44 -37.83 -52.13
N PRO A 219 -14.67 -38.54 -51.26
CA PRO A 219 -14.82 -38.82 -49.82
C PRO A 219 -13.56 -38.67 -48.93
N SER A 220 -13.74 -38.87 -47.61
CA SER A 220 -12.68 -39.21 -46.64
C SER A 220 -12.44 -40.73 -46.58
N PRO A 221 -11.40 -41.23 -45.86
CA PRO A 221 -11.67 -41.67 -44.48
C PRO A 221 -10.51 -41.53 -43.46
N THR A 222 -10.83 -41.66 -42.17
CA THR A 222 -9.92 -41.92 -41.03
C THR A 222 -10.25 -43.32 -40.45
N PRO A 223 -9.36 -44.03 -39.71
CA PRO A 223 -9.22 -43.80 -38.24
C PRO A 223 -7.89 -44.21 -37.53
N ALA A 224 -7.63 -43.54 -36.38
CA ALA A 224 -7.08 -44.02 -35.07
C ALA A 224 -5.72 -44.81 -34.89
N PRO A 225 -5.11 -44.78 -33.67
CA PRO A 225 -3.79 -45.40 -33.30
C PRO A 225 -3.97 -46.57 -32.26
N PRO A 226 -3.06 -46.96 -31.30
CA PRO A 226 -1.62 -46.66 -31.03
C PRO A 226 -0.71 -47.87 -30.60
N ALA A 227 0.61 -47.65 -30.42
CA ALA A 227 1.57 -48.37 -29.53
C ALA A 227 2.86 -47.51 -29.37
N ALA A 228 3.68 -47.43 -28.31
CA ALA A 228 3.93 -48.18 -27.05
C ALA A 228 5.10 -49.19 -27.08
N ASP A 229 6.23 -48.88 -26.42
CA ASP A 229 7.09 -49.82 -25.66
C ASP A 229 8.06 -49.09 -24.66
N GLN A 230 8.81 -49.83 -23.83
CA GLN A 230 9.66 -49.36 -22.71
C GLN A 230 11.08 -49.98 -22.74
N SER A 231 12.10 -49.30 -22.17
CA SER A 231 13.16 -49.93 -21.33
C SER A 231 14.28 -48.96 -20.87
N ASP A 232 14.64 -49.04 -19.58
CA ASP A 232 15.94 -48.66 -18.97
C ASP A 232 16.76 -49.99 -18.74
N PRO A 233 17.99 -50.11 -18.14
CA PRO A 233 18.67 -49.19 -17.22
C PRO A 233 20.23 -49.08 -17.27
N THR A 234 20.73 -48.23 -16.36
CA THR A 234 22.07 -48.02 -15.75
C THR A 234 23.22 -49.05 -15.91
N GLY A 235 24.48 -48.54 -15.89
CA GLY A 235 25.70 -49.31 -15.56
C GLY A 235 26.97 -48.44 -15.35
N HIS A 236 27.83 -48.76 -14.37
CA HIS A 236 29.10 -48.06 -14.05
C HIS A 236 30.35 -48.93 -14.32
N HIS A 237 31.53 -48.31 -14.50
CA HIS A 237 32.81 -48.56 -13.76
C HIS A 237 34.11 -48.28 -14.58
N HIS A 238 35.07 -47.53 -13.97
CA HIS A 238 36.56 -47.72 -13.99
C HIS A 238 37.37 -47.72 -15.33
N MET A 239 38.69 -47.43 -15.42
CA MET A 239 39.74 -46.98 -14.46
C MET A 239 40.98 -46.39 -15.20
N ALA A 240 41.76 -45.54 -14.50
CA ALA A 240 43.24 -45.33 -14.56
C ALA A 240 44.02 -44.91 -15.84
N GLY A 241 45.03 -44.01 -15.64
CA GLY A 241 46.39 -44.17 -16.21
C GLY A 241 47.14 -42.96 -16.84
N MET A 242 48.13 -42.40 -16.12
CA MET A 242 49.48 -41.93 -16.58
C MET A 242 49.63 -40.85 -17.72
N ASP A 243 50.76 -40.13 -17.90
CA ASP A 243 51.74 -39.56 -16.95
C ASP A 243 52.61 -38.43 -17.59
N VAL A 244 53.00 -37.45 -16.76
CA VAL A 244 54.24 -36.62 -16.71
C VAL A 244 55.01 -36.17 -17.99
N SER A 245 55.09 -34.83 -18.17
CA SER A 245 56.32 -34.02 -18.40
C SER A 245 55.98 -32.53 -18.08
N GLY A 246 56.81 -31.63 -17.51
CA GLY A 246 58.28 -31.48 -17.46
C GLY A 246 58.72 -30.48 -18.55
N GLU A 247 59.32 -29.30 -18.33
CA GLU A 247 59.96 -28.59 -17.19
C GLU A 247 59.54 -27.07 -17.23
N GLY A 248 59.89 -26.12 -16.35
CA GLY A 248 60.69 -26.10 -15.12
C GLY A 248 61.79 -25.00 -15.09
N LYS A 249 61.61 -23.90 -14.32
CA LYS A 249 62.68 -23.05 -13.74
C LYS A 249 62.16 -21.98 -12.78
N SER A 250 63.01 -21.55 -11.84
CA SER A 250 62.64 -20.74 -10.67
C SER A 250 63.76 -19.81 -10.17
N LYS A 251 63.38 -18.77 -9.42
CA LYS A 251 64.15 -17.84 -8.54
C LYS A 251 63.09 -17.14 -7.65
N LYS A 252 63.11 -17.07 -6.31
CA LYS A 252 64.14 -16.71 -5.29
C LYS A 252 64.75 -15.31 -5.47
N ALA A 253 64.95 -14.49 -4.43
CA ALA A 253 64.40 -14.46 -3.05
C ALA A 253 64.85 -13.14 -2.36
N GLU A 254 64.11 -12.66 -1.36
CA GLU A 254 64.43 -11.72 -0.25
C GLU A 254 63.07 -11.20 0.28
N GLU A 255 62.61 -11.33 1.53
CA GLU A 255 63.19 -11.43 2.89
C GLU A 255 63.87 -10.16 3.44
N THR A 256 63.11 -9.40 4.23
CA THR A 256 63.58 -8.81 5.50
C THR A 256 62.52 -9.04 6.58
N MET A 257 62.95 -9.31 7.82
CA MET A 257 62.08 -9.50 8.98
C MET A 257 62.21 -8.33 9.96
N ALA A 258 61.06 -7.71 10.29
CA ALA A 258 60.75 -7.14 11.59
C ALA A 258 59.21 -6.97 11.65
N GLY A 259 58.50 -7.19 12.76
CA GLY A 259 59.00 -7.53 14.09
C GLY A 259 58.48 -6.56 15.13
N ASP A 260 57.18 -6.63 15.43
CA ASP A 260 56.73 -6.57 16.83
C ASP A 260 55.30 -7.10 16.99
N MET A 261 55.02 -7.61 18.19
CA MET A 261 53.68 -7.97 18.63
C MET A 261 53.11 -6.81 19.43
N ASN A 262 51.82 -6.48 19.26
CA ASN A 262 51.12 -5.82 20.36
C ASN A 262 49.63 -6.20 20.41
N MET A 263 49.32 -7.10 21.33
CA MET A 263 47.97 -7.30 21.85
C MET A 263 47.81 -6.32 23.01
N ALA A 264 46.78 -5.47 22.95
CA ALA A 264 46.24 -4.77 24.11
C ALA A 264 44.71 -4.87 23.99
N ASP A 265 44.08 -5.80 24.70
CA ASP A 265 43.66 -5.65 26.10
C ASP A 265 42.73 -4.46 26.32
N HIS A 266 41.47 -4.76 26.69
CA HIS A 266 40.80 -4.20 27.87
C HIS A 266 39.46 -4.90 28.12
N GLN A 267 39.46 -5.95 28.94
CA GLN A 267 38.40 -6.28 29.92
C GLN A 267 38.80 -7.50 30.78
N PRO A 268 39.44 -7.30 31.94
CA PRO A 268 39.64 -8.37 32.90
C PRO A 268 38.34 -8.66 33.66
N LYS A 269 38.07 -9.94 33.95
CA LYS A 269 37.18 -10.30 35.05
C LYS A 269 37.87 -9.91 36.37
N MET A 270 37.27 -9.04 37.15
CA MET A 270 37.59 -8.86 38.56
C MET A 270 36.31 -8.97 39.39
N ASP A 271 36.33 -9.91 40.32
CA ASP A 271 35.34 -10.06 41.37
C ASP A 271 35.62 -9.00 42.45
N MET A 272 34.61 -8.19 42.79
CA MET A 272 34.64 -7.21 43.87
C MET A 272 33.21 -7.01 44.39
N GLY A 273 32.99 -7.32 45.66
CA GLY A 273 31.72 -7.03 46.34
C GLY A 273 31.59 -5.56 46.72
N ALA A 274 30.34 -5.10 46.81
CA ALA A 274 29.91 -4.01 47.67
C ALA A 274 28.86 -4.61 48.63
N HIS A 275 29.04 -4.53 49.95
CA HIS A 275 28.88 -3.29 50.72
C HIS A 275 27.51 -2.67 50.40
N ASP A 276 26.44 -3.13 51.06
CA ASP A 276 26.18 -2.86 52.50
C ASP A 276 26.42 -1.38 52.82
N MET A 277 25.30 -0.66 52.91
CA MET A 277 25.18 0.71 53.37
C MET A 277 23.96 0.78 54.29
N GLY A 278 24.05 0.09 55.43
CA GLY A 278 23.02 0.15 56.46
C GLY A 278 22.68 1.59 56.88
N ALA A 279 21.39 1.93 56.82
CA ALA A 279 20.83 3.01 57.61
C ALA A 279 20.54 2.47 59.04
N PRO A 280 20.72 3.26 60.10
CA PRO A 280 20.97 2.72 61.43
C PRO A 280 19.73 2.18 62.14
N ASP A 281 19.92 1.08 62.86
CA ASP A 281 19.04 0.69 63.97
C ASP A 281 18.96 1.81 65.03
N MET A 282 17.76 2.03 65.54
CA MET A 282 17.49 2.82 66.75
C MET A 282 16.43 2.08 67.56
N ASP A 283 16.75 1.80 68.82
CA ASP A 283 16.03 0.85 69.68
C ASP A 283 14.50 1.01 69.72
N MET A 284 13.79 -0.11 69.58
CA MET A 284 12.48 -0.29 70.21
C MET A 284 12.48 -1.59 71.02
N ALA A 285 12.09 -1.46 72.28
CA ALA A 285 12.47 -2.38 73.34
C ALA A 285 11.71 -3.72 73.37
N ASP A 286 12.37 -4.69 74.02
CA ASP A 286 11.75 -5.86 74.66
C ASP A 286 10.43 -5.51 75.37
N MET A 287 9.33 -6.10 74.88
CA MET A 287 8.22 -6.49 75.75
C MET A 287 7.87 -7.97 75.53
N SER A 288 8.59 -8.81 76.26
CA SER A 288 8.44 -10.25 76.40
C SER A 288 7.12 -10.68 77.07
N GLY A 289 6.01 -10.33 76.42
CA GLY A 289 4.63 -10.67 76.80
C GLY A 289 4.32 -12.16 76.68
N LYS A 290 4.75 -12.96 77.66
CA LYS A 290 4.41 -14.39 77.76
C LYS A 290 2.91 -14.60 78.01
N MET A 291 2.16 -14.80 76.93
CA MET A 291 0.82 -15.41 76.95
C MET A 291 0.84 -16.70 76.12
N ALA A 292 0.92 -17.83 76.79
CA ALA A 292 0.76 -19.13 76.14
C ALA A 292 -0.72 -19.52 76.09
N THR A 293 -1.36 -19.35 74.93
CA THR A 293 -2.60 -20.04 74.60
C THR A 293 -2.28 -21.34 73.86
N LYS A 294 -2.99 -22.41 74.22
CA LYS A 294 -2.73 -23.74 73.66
C LYS A 294 -3.06 -23.79 72.18
N GLN A 295 -2.25 -24.54 71.43
CA GLN A 295 -2.71 -25.22 70.24
C GLN A 295 -3.83 -26.20 70.65
N GLY A 296 -4.97 -26.11 69.97
CA GLY A 296 -6.13 -26.95 70.18
C GLY A 296 -7.08 -26.77 69.00
N ASP A 297 -7.68 -27.86 68.57
CA ASP A 297 -8.53 -27.90 67.37
C ASP A 297 -9.75 -27.00 67.59
N MET A 298 -9.98 -26.06 66.67
CA MET A 298 -11.11 -25.12 66.76
C MET A 298 -12.23 -25.55 65.83
N ASP A 299 -13.07 -26.46 66.32
CA ASP A 299 -14.42 -26.66 65.77
C ASP A 299 -15.16 -25.31 65.76
N MET A 300 -15.37 -24.75 64.56
CA MET A 300 -16.13 -23.52 64.32
C MET A 300 -17.52 -23.88 63.78
N PRO A 301 -18.55 -24.06 64.64
CA PRO A 301 -19.86 -24.51 64.19
C PRO A 301 -20.63 -23.40 63.45
N GLY A 302 -20.59 -23.44 62.12
CA GLY A 302 -21.60 -22.87 61.22
C GLY A 302 -21.92 -21.38 61.40
N GLY A 303 -20.98 -20.50 61.03
CA GLY A 303 -21.24 -19.08 60.81
C GLY A 303 -21.35 -18.75 59.32
N ASP A 304 -22.31 -17.89 58.95
CA ASP A 304 -22.39 -17.29 57.61
C ASP A 304 -21.28 -16.25 57.46
N MET A 305 -20.44 -16.39 56.43
CA MET A 305 -19.27 -15.53 56.18
C MET A 305 -19.21 -14.99 54.73
N ALA A 306 -20.37 -14.87 54.06
CA ALA A 306 -20.44 -14.30 52.71
C ALA A 306 -19.77 -12.91 52.61
N GLY A 307 -18.78 -12.77 51.72
CA GLY A 307 -18.13 -11.49 51.41
C GLY A 307 -17.00 -11.02 52.34
N MET A 308 -16.27 -11.94 53.01
CA MET A 308 -15.01 -11.60 53.71
C MET A 308 -13.77 -11.87 52.85
N ASP A 309 -12.94 -10.85 52.64
CA ASP A 309 -11.57 -10.97 52.10
C ASP A 309 -10.61 -11.48 53.19
N MET A 310 -9.89 -12.58 52.93
CA MET A 310 -8.93 -13.18 53.86
C MET A 310 -7.55 -13.46 53.21
N PRO A 311 -6.77 -12.43 52.85
CA PRO A 311 -5.48 -12.61 52.18
C PRO A 311 -4.37 -13.12 53.13
N GLY A 312 -3.82 -14.30 52.84
CA GLY A 312 -2.48 -14.72 53.31
C GLY A 312 -2.40 -15.50 54.63
N GLY A 313 -3.43 -16.24 55.03
CA GLY A 313 -3.36 -17.20 56.13
C GLY A 313 -2.96 -18.61 55.70
N ASP A 314 -2.15 -19.30 56.52
CA ASP A 314 -1.92 -20.75 56.43
C ASP A 314 -3.03 -21.47 57.23
N MET A 315 -3.75 -22.40 56.60
CA MET A 315 -4.92 -23.08 57.17
C MET A 315 -4.80 -24.61 57.19
N ALA A 316 -3.58 -25.14 57.11
CA ALA A 316 -3.34 -26.59 57.12
C ALA A 316 -3.94 -27.28 58.36
N GLY A 317 -4.90 -28.19 58.15
CA GLY A 317 -5.49 -29.03 59.20
C GLY A 317 -6.75 -28.49 59.89
N MET A 318 -7.42 -27.46 59.36
CA MET A 318 -8.78 -27.08 59.81
C MET A 318 -9.86 -27.95 59.16
N ASP A 319 -10.79 -28.44 59.98
CA ASP A 319 -11.95 -29.24 59.59
C ASP A 319 -13.22 -28.34 59.66
N MET A 320 -13.95 -28.17 58.55
CA MET A 320 -15.10 -27.24 58.48
C MET A 320 -16.35 -27.89 57.84
N PRO A 321 -17.02 -28.82 58.55
CA PRO A 321 -18.22 -29.48 58.04
C PRO A 321 -19.44 -28.54 58.00
N GLY A 322 -19.83 -28.13 56.78
CA GLY A 322 -21.17 -27.61 56.50
C GLY A 322 -21.37 -26.09 56.44
N GLY A 323 -20.32 -25.31 56.16
CA GLY A 323 -20.45 -23.89 55.83
C GLY A 323 -20.84 -23.65 54.36
N ASP A 324 -21.62 -22.60 54.09
CA ASP A 324 -21.80 -22.04 52.75
C ASP A 324 -20.69 -20.99 52.49
N MET A 325 -20.11 -20.99 51.29
CA MET A 325 -18.98 -20.12 50.90
C MET A 325 -19.22 -19.41 49.56
N ALA A 326 -20.47 -19.14 49.22
CA ALA A 326 -20.83 -18.32 48.06
C ALA A 326 -20.23 -16.90 48.14
N GLY A 327 -19.28 -16.59 47.25
CA GLY A 327 -18.77 -15.22 47.05
C GLY A 327 -17.58 -14.80 47.93
N MET A 328 -16.77 -15.73 48.43
CA MET A 328 -15.42 -15.41 48.94
C MET A 328 -14.39 -15.34 47.81
N ASP A 329 -13.46 -14.39 47.90
CA ASP A 329 -12.28 -14.27 47.03
C ASP A 329 -10.99 -14.51 47.86
N MET A 330 -10.11 -15.39 47.39
CA MET A 330 -8.89 -15.78 48.10
C MET A 330 -7.68 -15.93 47.15
N PRO A 331 -7.10 -14.82 46.68
CA PRO A 331 -5.91 -14.86 45.85
C PRO A 331 -4.66 -15.23 46.66
N GLY A 332 -4.21 -16.49 46.54
CA GLY A 332 -2.84 -16.91 46.89
C GLY A 332 -2.64 -17.68 48.21
N GLY A 333 -3.69 -18.29 48.78
CA GLY A 333 -3.53 -19.25 49.88
C GLY A 333 -3.02 -20.62 49.42
N ASP A 334 -2.30 -21.33 50.29
CA ASP A 334 -1.98 -22.77 50.13
C ASP A 334 -3.04 -23.60 50.89
N MET A 335 -3.46 -24.72 50.31
CA MET A 335 -4.55 -25.57 50.83
C MET A 335 -4.16 -27.05 50.93
N ALA A 336 -2.86 -27.33 51.11
CA ALA A 336 -2.36 -28.68 51.31
C ALA A 336 -2.88 -29.33 52.61
N GLY A 337 -3.79 -30.31 52.49
CA GLY A 337 -4.20 -31.19 53.58
C GLY A 337 -5.51 -30.85 54.30
N MET A 338 -6.38 -30.05 53.68
CA MET A 338 -7.76 -29.86 54.14
C MET A 338 -8.65 -31.04 53.71
N ASP A 339 -9.42 -31.61 54.63
CA ASP A 339 -10.40 -32.68 54.34
C ASP A 339 -11.82 -32.10 54.44
N MET A 340 -12.71 -32.45 53.50
CA MET A 340 -14.02 -31.80 53.31
C MET A 340 -15.11 -32.82 52.94
N PRO A 341 -15.54 -33.66 53.90
CA PRO A 341 -16.49 -34.75 53.65
C PRO A 341 -17.93 -34.24 53.46
N GLY A 342 -18.29 -33.88 52.22
CA GLY A 342 -19.69 -33.71 51.80
C GLY A 342 -20.07 -32.40 51.10
N GLY A 343 -19.11 -31.53 50.77
CA GLY A 343 -19.37 -30.30 50.01
C GLY A 343 -19.64 -30.57 48.52
N ASP A 344 -20.74 -30.04 47.98
CA ASP A 344 -21.10 -30.17 46.56
C ASP A 344 -20.41 -29.07 45.72
N MET A 345 -19.27 -29.40 45.13
CA MET A 345 -18.40 -28.48 44.36
C MET A 345 -18.95 -28.10 42.96
N ALA A 346 -20.26 -28.22 42.72
CA ALA A 346 -20.88 -28.11 41.39
C ALA A 346 -20.94 -26.69 40.78
N GLY A 347 -20.48 -25.64 41.49
CA GLY A 347 -20.64 -24.24 41.07
C GLY A 347 -19.39 -23.34 41.15
N MET A 348 -18.26 -23.84 41.64
CA MET A 348 -17.03 -23.03 41.72
C MET A 348 -16.28 -23.06 40.39
N ASP A 349 -16.62 -22.13 39.48
CA ASP A 349 -15.77 -21.78 38.34
C ASP A 349 -14.52 -21.04 38.86
N MET A 350 -13.57 -21.83 39.37
CA MET A 350 -12.25 -21.38 39.77
C MET A 350 -11.56 -20.88 38.49
N GLY A 351 -11.68 -19.58 38.25
CA GLY A 351 -11.32 -18.85 37.03
C GLY A 351 -9.82 -18.81 36.73
N PHE A 352 -9.21 -19.99 36.62
CA PHE A 352 -7.93 -20.23 35.98
C PHE A 352 -8.11 -19.81 34.52
N MET A 353 -7.85 -18.53 34.23
CA MET A 353 -7.90 -17.93 32.90
C MET A 353 -6.83 -18.60 32.03
N SER A 354 -7.19 -19.78 31.52
CA SER A 354 -6.28 -20.63 30.77
C SER A 354 -5.78 -19.83 29.58
N MET A 355 -4.47 -19.66 29.48
CA MET A 355 -3.84 -19.03 28.32
C MET A 355 -4.29 -19.72 27.03
N VAL A 356 -4.61 -21.03 27.07
CA VAL A 356 -5.18 -21.75 25.91
C VAL A 356 -6.60 -21.30 25.60
N ALA A 357 -7.45 -21.05 26.61
CA ALA A 357 -8.82 -20.56 26.41
C ALA A 357 -8.87 -19.09 25.96
N MET A 358 -7.98 -18.25 26.49
CA MET A 358 -7.79 -16.84 26.08
C MET A 358 -7.21 -16.70 24.67
N THR A 359 -6.49 -17.72 24.19
CA THR A 359 -5.83 -17.72 22.85
C THR A 359 -6.41 -18.75 21.88
N LYS A 360 -7.60 -19.30 22.17
CA LYS A 360 -8.27 -20.29 21.31
C LYS A 360 -8.77 -19.68 19.99
N ASP A 361 -9.24 -18.43 20.05
CA ASP A 361 -9.85 -17.68 18.95
C ASP A 361 -8.88 -16.68 18.29
N LEU A 362 -7.64 -16.57 18.79
CA LEU A 362 -6.61 -15.77 18.15
C LEU A 362 -6.10 -16.46 16.87
N PRO A 363 -5.70 -15.69 15.85
CA PRO A 363 -4.89 -16.20 14.75
C PRO A 363 -3.64 -16.91 15.25
N ARG A 364 -3.11 -17.82 14.43
CA ARG A 364 -1.93 -18.63 14.77
C ARG A 364 -0.95 -18.66 13.62
N SER A 365 0.34 -18.55 13.97
CA SER A 365 1.46 -18.68 13.03
C SER A 365 1.47 -20.05 12.35
N ALA A 366 2.27 -20.19 11.30
CA ALA A 366 2.59 -21.49 10.71
C ALA A 366 3.17 -22.50 11.73
N ASP A 367 3.80 -22.00 12.81
CA ASP A 367 4.32 -22.79 13.94
C ASP A 367 3.27 -23.03 15.06
N GLY A 368 2.03 -22.57 14.89
CA GLY A 368 0.91 -22.81 15.80
C GLY A 368 0.84 -21.91 17.04
N LEU A 369 1.70 -20.90 17.15
CA LEU A 369 1.71 -19.92 18.24
C LEU A 369 0.59 -18.90 18.06
N PRO A 370 -0.14 -18.49 19.13
CA PRO A 370 -1.12 -17.40 19.04
C PRO A 370 -0.47 -16.05 18.73
N MET A 371 -1.17 -15.23 17.95
CA MET A 371 -0.67 -13.95 17.44
C MET A 371 -1.71 -12.83 17.60
N GLU A 372 -1.23 -11.59 17.76
CA GLU A 372 -2.08 -10.40 17.89
C GLU A 372 -2.25 -9.70 16.54
N ALA A 373 -3.48 -9.79 15.99
CA ALA A 373 -3.82 -9.21 14.69
C ALA A 373 -3.71 -7.68 14.70
N THR A 374 -2.69 -7.15 14.01
CA THR A 374 -2.37 -5.70 14.03
C THR A 374 -2.80 -5.04 12.71
N GLU A 375 -3.58 -3.97 12.77
CA GLU A 375 -3.85 -3.13 11.59
C GLU A 375 -2.77 -2.05 11.44
N VAL A 376 -2.10 -2.01 10.30
CA VAL A 376 -1.03 -1.06 9.99
C VAL A 376 -1.35 -0.29 8.70
N ALA A 377 -1.32 1.04 8.81
CA ALA A 377 -1.47 1.93 7.67
C ALA A 377 -0.11 2.18 7.00
N PHE A 378 -0.04 2.00 5.67
CA PHE A 378 1.11 2.36 4.84
C PHE A 378 0.70 3.45 3.86
N GLY A 379 1.49 4.53 3.78
CA GLY A 379 1.20 5.69 2.95
C GLY A 379 0.64 6.88 3.73
N PRO A 380 0.16 7.93 3.04
CA PRO A 380 0.20 8.13 1.59
C PRO A 380 1.58 8.50 1.03
N PHE A 381 2.56 8.74 1.91
CA PHE A 381 3.91 9.22 1.56
C PHE A 381 5.01 8.16 1.83
N PHE A 382 4.66 6.88 1.72
CA PHE A 382 5.55 5.77 2.07
C PHE A 382 6.63 5.56 0.99
N PRO A 383 7.94 5.58 1.34
CA PRO A 383 9.01 5.45 0.36
C PRO A 383 8.94 4.16 -0.47
N GLY A 384 8.89 4.30 -1.80
CA GLY A 384 8.84 3.19 -2.76
C GLY A 384 7.43 2.88 -3.27
N LEU A 385 6.38 3.29 -2.55
CA LEU A 385 5.02 3.35 -3.09
C LEU A 385 4.77 4.70 -3.81
N PRO A 386 3.80 4.77 -4.74
CA PRO A 386 3.44 6.02 -5.41
C PRO A 386 2.91 7.09 -4.44
N GLY A 387 3.30 8.35 -4.66
CA GLY A 387 2.92 9.48 -3.82
C GLY A 387 1.41 9.73 -3.84
N GLY A 388 0.74 9.46 -2.71
CA GLY A 388 -0.71 9.52 -2.56
C GLY A 388 -1.39 8.17 -2.31
N LEU A 389 -0.68 7.04 -2.45
CA LEU A 389 -1.26 5.71 -2.25
C LEU A 389 -1.29 5.32 -0.77
N GLN A 390 -2.49 5.14 -0.20
CA GLN A 390 -2.67 4.65 1.17
C GLN A 390 -3.27 3.24 1.18
N LEU A 391 -2.70 2.39 2.04
CA LEU A 391 -3.03 0.99 2.28
C LEU A 391 -3.33 0.79 3.76
N HIS A 392 -4.31 -0.06 4.07
CA HIS A 392 -4.51 -0.62 5.40
C HIS A 392 -4.29 -2.13 5.30
N LEU A 393 -3.30 -2.65 6.03
CA LEU A 393 -2.93 -4.06 6.06
C LEU A 393 -3.22 -4.61 7.47
N HIS A 394 -3.95 -5.71 7.55
CA HIS A 394 -4.00 -6.52 8.76
C HIS A 394 -2.87 -7.54 8.69
N LEU A 395 -2.00 -7.49 9.69
CA LEU A 395 -0.84 -8.35 9.83
C LEU A 395 -1.09 -9.38 10.92
N ASP A 396 -0.68 -10.61 10.63
CA ASP A 396 -0.57 -11.71 11.57
C ASP A 396 0.92 -11.99 11.75
N GLY A 397 1.53 -11.30 12.73
CA GLY A 397 2.97 -11.09 12.78
C GLY A 397 3.47 -10.25 11.59
N ASP A 398 4.15 -10.91 10.64
CA ASP A 398 4.61 -10.33 9.37
C ASP A 398 3.70 -10.66 8.18
N THR A 399 2.75 -11.59 8.33
CA THR A 399 1.97 -12.14 7.22
C THR A 399 0.68 -11.34 7.00
N VAL A 400 0.40 -10.95 5.75
CA VAL A 400 -0.77 -10.12 5.42
C VAL A 400 -2.03 -10.99 5.26
N THR A 401 -2.95 -10.90 6.22
CA THR A 401 -4.23 -11.63 6.19
C THR A 401 -5.32 -10.91 5.41
N LYS A 402 -5.30 -9.56 5.43
CA LYS A 402 -6.26 -8.70 4.71
C LYS A 402 -5.57 -7.40 4.29
N ALA A 403 -5.79 -6.98 3.05
CA ALA A 403 -5.36 -5.69 2.53
C ALA A 403 -6.53 -4.88 1.98
N GLN A 404 -6.52 -3.57 2.21
CA GLN A 404 -7.44 -2.59 1.65
C GLN A 404 -6.66 -1.38 1.12
N LEU A 405 -7.11 -0.82 0.00
CA LEU A 405 -6.66 0.50 -0.48
C LEU A 405 -7.66 1.54 0.01
N VAL A 406 -7.18 2.72 0.39
CA VAL A 406 -8.03 3.87 0.72
C VAL A 406 -8.20 4.74 -0.53
N PRO A 407 -9.40 4.76 -1.15
CA PRO A 407 -9.66 5.59 -2.32
C PRO A 407 -9.87 7.06 -1.94
N GLY A 408 -9.87 7.95 -2.93
CA GLY A 408 -10.20 9.37 -2.80
C GLY A 408 -9.03 10.27 -2.39
N LEU A 409 -8.11 9.79 -1.56
CA LEU A 409 -7.12 10.65 -0.88
C LEU A 409 -6.28 11.54 -1.81
N ALA A 410 -5.81 10.98 -2.94
CA ALA A 410 -5.05 11.70 -3.96
C ALA A 410 -5.89 12.04 -5.21
N ALA A 411 -7.15 11.62 -5.27
CA ALA A 411 -7.99 11.89 -6.42
C ALA A 411 -8.26 13.41 -6.55
N PRO A 412 -8.14 13.99 -7.75
CA PRO A 412 -8.56 15.37 -7.97
C PRO A 412 -10.09 15.45 -8.01
N ASP A 413 -10.64 16.56 -7.53
CA ASP A 413 -12.07 16.85 -7.66
C ASP A 413 -12.49 16.83 -9.14
N TYR A 414 -13.64 16.19 -9.42
CA TYR A 414 -14.25 16.26 -10.74
C TYR A 414 -14.72 17.70 -11.03
N PRO A 415 -14.60 18.16 -12.28
CA PRO A 415 -14.89 19.54 -12.60
C PRO A 415 -16.41 19.75 -12.63
N LEU A 416 -16.84 20.95 -12.24
CA LEU A 416 -18.23 21.35 -12.43
C LEU A 416 -18.51 21.52 -13.93
N LEU A 417 -19.21 20.55 -14.51
CA LEU A 417 -19.71 20.62 -15.88
C LEU A 417 -21.01 21.46 -15.92
N PRO A 418 -21.28 22.22 -16.99
CA PRO A 418 -20.55 22.25 -18.25
C PRO A 418 -19.32 23.18 -18.24
N MET A 419 -18.19 22.72 -18.81
CA MET A 419 -16.94 23.49 -18.89
C MET A 419 -16.37 23.56 -20.32
N PRO A 420 -15.63 24.61 -20.72
CA PRO A 420 -15.03 24.72 -22.05
C PRO A 420 -14.13 23.53 -22.43
N ALA A 421 -14.22 23.06 -23.67
CA ALA A 421 -13.51 21.86 -24.14
C ALA A 421 -11.97 21.91 -23.95
N ALA A 422 -11.33 23.06 -24.16
CA ALA A 422 -9.89 23.24 -23.91
C ALA A 422 -9.55 23.09 -22.42
N GLN A 423 -10.31 23.74 -21.54
CA GLN A 423 -10.12 23.65 -20.09
C GLN A 423 -10.41 22.23 -19.56
N PHE A 424 -11.33 21.48 -20.18
CA PHE A 424 -11.54 20.07 -19.88
C PHE A 424 -10.33 19.21 -20.25
N ALA A 425 -9.68 19.46 -21.39
CA ALA A 425 -8.47 18.75 -21.79
C ALA A 425 -7.29 19.05 -20.85
N GLU A 426 -7.15 20.30 -20.40
CA GLU A 426 -6.17 20.71 -19.38
C GLU A 426 -6.46 20.08 -18.00
N TRP A 427 -7.72 20.07 -17.55
CA TRP A 427 -8.12 19.39 -16.31
C TRP A 427 -7.84 17.88 -16.39
N LEU A 428 -8.17 17.23 -17.51
CA LEU A 428 -7.94 15.80 -17.66
C LEU A 428 -6.44 15.47 -17.73
N ALA A 429 -5.62 16.33 -18.36
CA ALA A 429 -4.16 16.20 -18.27
C ALA A 429 -3.65 16.29 -16.82
N GLY A 430 -4.31 17.07 -15.97
CA GLY A 430 -4.05 17.11 -14.52
C GLY A 430 -4.58 15.92 -13.71
N HIS A 431 -5.32 14.98 -14.33
CA HIS A 431 -6.03 13.90 -13.64
C HIS A 431 -5.09 12.82 -13.08
N ASP A 432 -4.24 12.20 -13.91
CA ASP A 432 -3.11 11.38 -13.43
C ASP A 432 -1.81 12.16 -13.51
N ARG A 433 -1.26 12.53 -12.35
CA ARG A 433 0.02 13.25 -12.26
C ARG A 433 1.22 12.39 -12.68
N LEU A 434 1.06 11.07 -12.82
CA LEU A 434 2.10 10.14 -13.22
C LEU A 434 2.12 9.82 -14.73
N ALA A 435 1.13 10.32 -15.50
CA ALA A 435 1.06 10.20 -16.96
C ALA A 435 0.26 11.34 -17.65
N PRO A 436 0.48 12.63 -17.30
CA PRO A 436 -0.41 13.74 -17.67
C PRO A 436 -0.58 13.91 -19.20
N ALA A 437 0.49 13.70 -19.96
CA ALA A 437 0.46 13.79 -21.42
C ALA A 437 -0.35 12.66 -22.09
N ALA A 438 -0.46 11.47 -21.47
CA ALA A 438 -1.33 10.40 -21.99
C ALA A 438 -2.82 10.75 -21.84
N TYR A 439 -3.19 11.41 -20.74
CA TYR A 439 -4.53 11.90 -20.52
C TYR A 439 -4.88 13.12 -21.39
N LEU A 440 -3.92 14.01 -21.68
CA LEU A 440 -4.09 15.06 -22.68
C LEU A 440 -4.38 14.47 -24.08
N VAL A 441 -3.63 13.44 -24.49
CA VAL A 441 -3.86 12.72 -25.75
C VAL A 441 -5.26 12.09 -25.77
N LEU A 442 -5.70 11.47 -24.66
CA LEU A 442 -7.04 10.89 -24.53
C LEU A 442 -8.16 11.94 -24.70
N ALA A 443 -8.02 13.11 -24.07
CA ALA A 443 -8.95 14.24 -24.27
C ALA A 443 -8.99 14.70 -25.73
N HIS A 444 -7.83 14.92 -26.36
CA HIS A 444 -7.75 15.32 -27.77
C HIS A 444 -8.36 14.28 -28.71
N CYS A 445 -8.23 12.98 -28.41
CA CYS A 445 -8.86 11.92 -29.20
C CYS A 445 -10.39 11.93 -29.09
N ALA A 446 -10.92 12.04 -27.87
CA ALA A 446 -12.37 12.05 -27.65
C ALA A 446 -13.02 13.33 -28.22
N LEU A 447 -12.37 14.50 -28.05
CA LEU A 447 -12.82 15.77 -28.61
C LEU A 447 -12.79 15.76 -30.14
N ARG A 448 -11.74 15.21 -30.78
CA ARG A 448 -11.72 15.01 -32.24
C ARG A 448 -12.96 14.27 -32.73
N GLN A 449 -13.30 13.15 -32.10
CA GLN A 449 -14.48 12.38 -32.48
C GLN A 449 -15.79 13.11 -32.19
N ALA A 450 -15.93 13.75 -31.01
CA ALA A 450 -17.12 14.49 -30.63
C ALA A 450 -17.44 15.67 -31.56
N LEU A 451 -16.40 16.28 -32.15
CA LEU A 451 -16.51 17.38 -33.11
C LEU A 451 -16.49 16.92 -34.58
N GLY A 452 -16.50 15.60 -34.84
CA GLY A 452 -16.49 15.04 -36.21
C GLY A 452 -15.18 15.21 -36.99
N GLN A 453 -14.07 15.52 -36.31
CA GLN A 453 -12.79 15.88 -36.92
C GLN A 453 -11.84 14.67 -37.05
N PRO A 454 -11.45 14.27 -38.28
CA PRO A 454 -10.50 13.19 -38.48
C PRO A 454 -9.10 13.57 -37.97
N ALA A 455 -8.31 12.58 -37.56
CA ALA A 455 -6.92 12.79 -37.16
C ALA A 455 -6.03 12.96 -38.41
N PRO A 456 -5.39 14.12 -38.66
CA PRO A 456 -4.35 14.23 -39.67
C PRO A 456 -3.10 13.43 -39.24
N ALA A 457 -2.23 13.08 -40.19
CA ALA A 457 -1.01 12.30 -39.91
C ALA A 457 -0.11 12.95 -38.83
N ALA A 458 -0.06 14.29 -38.77
CA ALA A 458 0.64 15.01 -37.71
C ALA A 458 0.03 14.78 -36.31
N ALA A 459 -1.29 14.59 -36.20
CA ALA A 459 -1.96 14.25 -34.94
C ALA A 459 -1.66 12.82 -34.50
N GLN A 460 -1.55 11.89 -35.45
CA GLN A 460 -1.15 10.51 -35.20
C GLN A 460 0.32 10.44 -34.75
N ARG A 461 1.24 11.14 -35.44
CA ARG A 461 2.65 11.26 -35.02
C ARG A 461 2.77 11.89 -33.63
N TRP A 462 2.04 12.97 -33.35
CA TRP A 462 2.02 13.60 -32.02
C TRP A 462 1.46 12.67 -30.93
N GLN A 463 0.35 11.98 -31.21
CA GLN A 463 -0.27 10.99 -30.31
C GLN A 463 0.72 9.88 -29.90
N VAL A 464 1.39 9.24 -30.87
CA VAL A 464 2.44 8.24 -30.57
C VAL A 464 3.62 8.88 -29.83
N SER A 465 4.07 10.06 -30.28
CA SER A 465 5.20 10.76 -29.67
C SER A 465 4.97 11.04 -28.18
N GLN A 466 3.79 11.55 -27.81
CA GLN A 466 3.44 11.83 -26.42
C GLN A 466 3.26 10.54 -25.62
N LEU A 467 2.53 9.55 -26.15
CA LEU A 467 2.26 8.30 -25.43
C LEU A 467 3.56 7.53 -25.14
N GLU A 468 4.46 7.38 -26.12
CA GLU A 468 5.68 6.60 -25.95
C GLU A 468 6.79 7.35 -25.19
N GLN A 469 6.85 8.70 -25.26
CA GLN A 469 7.67 9.48 -24.32
C GLN A 469 7.16 9.33 -22.87
N THR A 470 5.83 9.38 -22.68
CA THR A 470 5.22 9.16 -21.35
C THR A 470 5.47 7.74 -20.86
N ARG A 471 5.49 6.73 -21.74
CA ARG A 471 5.81 5.34 -21.41
C ARG A 471 7.27 5.19 -20.96
N LEU A 472 8.22 5.78 -21.69
CA LEU A 472 9.64 5.82 -21.27
C LEU A 472 9.82 6.45 -19.88
N ALA A 473 9.21 7.63 -19.67
CA ALA A 473 9.32 8.33 -18.40
C ALA A 473 8.65 7.55 -17.26
N SER A 474 7.40 7.10 -17.43
CA SER A 474 6.66 6.40 -16.37
C SER A 474 7.30 5.06 -16.00
N HIS A 475 7.77 4.27 -16.97
CA HIS A 475 8.43 2.98 -16.68
C HIS A 475 9.77 3.15 -15.97
N LEU A 476 10.57 4.17 -16.32
CA LEU A 476 11.80 4.46 -15.57
C LEU A 476 11.50 5.03 -14.18
N ASN A 477 10.48 5.89 -14.04
CA ASN A 477 10.04 6.42 -12.75
C ASN A 477 9.52 5.31 -11.82
N TRP A 478 8.74 4.38 -12.35
CA TRP A 478 8.32 3.15 -11.67
C TRP A 478 9.53 2.30 -11.24
N LEU A 479 10.55 2.14 -12.09
CA LEU A 479 11.79 1.44 -11.72
C LEU A 479 12.58 2.12 -10.59
N VAL A 480 12.44 3.44 -10.37
CA VAL A 480 13.01 4.12 -9.19
C VAL A 480 12.26 3.70 -7.92
N GLY A 481 10.92 3.77 -7.92
CA GLY A 481 10.09 3.38 -6.79
C GLY A 481 10.22 1.89 -6.46
N PHE A 482 10.04 1.04 -7.47
CA PHE A 482 10.19 -0.41 -7.35
C PHE A 482 11.61 -0.80 -6.92
N GLY A 483 12.65 -0.16 -7.50
CA GLY A 483 14.04 -0.36 -7.09
C GLY A 483 14.29 -0.08 -5.60
N LEU A 484 13.62 0.92 -5.03
CA LEU A 484 13.63 1.21 -3.60
C LEU A 484 12.86 0.15 -2.79
N THR A 485 11.63 -0.19 -3.19
CA THR A 485 10.80 -1.22 -2.51
C THR A 485 11.45 -2.59 -2.45
N ILE A 486 12.25 -2.97 -3.46
CA ILE A 486 12.97 -4.25 -3.49
C ILE A 486 14.39 -4.18 -2.88
N GLY A 487 14.79 -3.04 -2.31
CA GLY A 487 16.12 -2.84 -1.72
C GLY A 487 17.29 -2.76 -2.72
N ASN A 488 17.01 -2.60 -4.03
CA ASN A 488 18.04 -2.57 -5.07
C ASN A 488 18.43 -1.12 -5.43
N HIS A 489 19.31 -0.54 -4.62
CA HIS A 489 19.81 0.83 -4.82
C HIS A 489 20.51 1.04 -6.17
N TRP A 490 21.13 0.02 -6.76
CA TRP A 490 21.71 0.15 -8.11
C TRP A 490 20.63 0.39 -9.16
N LEU A 491 19.54 -0.38 -9.11
CA LEU A 491 18.39 -0.22 -10.01
C LEU A 491 17.75 1.16 -9.82
N GLN A 492 17.47 1.53 -8.56
CA GLN A 492 16.92 2.83 -8.17
C GLN A 492 17.71 3.99 -8.77
N GLN A 493 19.01 4.08 -8.45
CA GLN A 493 19.87 5.20 -8.87
C GLN A 493 20.15 5.22 -10.39
N SER A 494 20.21 4.04 -11.02
CA SER A 494 20.46 3.95 -12.47
C SER A 494 19.22 4.30 -13.28
N ALA A 495 18.03 3.87 -12.83
CA ALA A 495 16.75 4.26 -13.40
C ALA A 495 16.52 5.77 -13.27
N GLU A 496 16.80 6.36 -12.10
CA GLU A 496 16.62 7.80 -11.85
C GLU A 496 17.55 8.66 -12.72
N ARG A 497 18.82 8.27 -12.83
CA ARG A 497 19.80 8.93 -13.70
C ARG A 497 19.39 8.86 -15.17
N LEU A 498 18.94 7.69 -15.63
CA LEU A 498 18.51 7.49 -17.01
C LEU A 498 17.20 8.24 -17.31
N HIS A 499 16.25 8.25 -16.37
CA HIS A 499 15.03 9.04 -16.43
C HIS A 499 15.35 10.53 -16.67
N GLY A 500 16.21 11.12 -15.81
CA GLY A 500 16.63 12.51 -15.95
C GLY A 500 17.31 12.81 -17.30
N ARG A 501 18.10 11.87 -17.83
CA ARG A 501 18.72 12.00 -19.16
C ARG A 501 17.73 11.88 -20.31
N ILE A 502 16.76 10.96 -20.26
CA ILE A 502 15.73 10.82 -21.30
C ILE A 502 14.80 12.04 -21.33
N VAL A 503 14.31 12.49 -20.17
CA VAL A 503 13.45 13.69 -20.08
C VAL A 503 14.16 14.95 -20.59
N ARG A 504 15.49 15.05 -20.43
CA ARG A 504 16.30 16.15 -20.98
C ARG A 504 16.74 15.96 -22.43
N GLY A 505 16.46 14.82 -23.07
CA GLY A 505 16.96 14.49 -24.41
C GLY A 505 18.49 14.31 -24.47
N THR A 506 19.15 14.01 -23.36
CA THR A 506 20.62 13.86 -23.25
C THR A 506 21.09 12.42 -22.99
N ALA A 507 20.20 11.44 -23.06
CA ALA A 507 20.57 10.02 -23.03
C ALA A 507 21.30 9.61 -24.33
N ALA A 508 22.31 8.74 -24.23
CA ALA A 508 22.96 8.19 -25.43
C ALA A 508 22.06 7.10 -26.09
N PRO A 509 22.15 6.88 -27.41
CA PRO A 509 21.25 5.97 -28.12
C PRO A 509 21.18 4.56 -27.52
N ASP A 510 22.32 4.02 -27.11
CA ASP A 510 22.44 2.64 -26.63
C ASP A 510 22.35 2.51 -25.10
N GLU A 511 22.28 3.63 -24.37
CA GLU A 511 22.25 3.68 -22.90
C GLU A 511 21.01 3.01 -22.31
N LEU A 512 19.86 3.13 -22.99
CA LEU A 512 18.61 2.48 -22.58
C LEU A 512 18.61 0.97 -22.88
N PRO A 513 18.98 0.50 -24.09
CA PRO A 513 19.25 -0.93 -24.34
C PRO A 513 20.25 -1.56 -23.35
N ASP A 514 21.36 -0.90 -23.04
CA ASP A 514 22.36 -1.42 -22.10
C ASP A 514 21.88 -1.43 -20.66
N PHE A 515 21.10 -0.43 -20.25
CA PHE A 515 20.40 -0.45 -18.97
C PHE A 515 19.42 -1.64 -18.90
N VAL A 516 18.52 -1.79 -19.87
CA VAL A 516 17.54 -2.90 -19.94
C VAL A 516 18.24 -4.26 -19.88
N ARG A 517 19.29 -4.46 -20.69
CA ARG A 517 20.13 -5.65 -20.70
C ARG A 517 20.72 -5.94 -19.31
N ARG A 518 21.23 -4.91 -18.63
CA ARG A 518 21.84 -5.05 -17.31
C ARG A 518 20.83 -5.30 -16.20
N VAL A 519 19.63 -4.72 -16.24
CA VAL A 519 18.54 -5.03 -15.28
C VAL A 519 18.14 -6.49 -15.37
N LYS A 520 17.95 -7.02 -16.60
CA LYS A 520 17.65 -8.45 -16.83
C LYS A 520 18.76 -9.41 -16.37
N GLN A 521 19.97 -8.89 -16.14
CA GLN A 521 21.15 -9.65 -15.70
C GLN A 521 21.51 -9.42 -14.21
N LEU A 522 20.67 -8.73 -13.44
CA LEU A 522 20.93 -8.50 -12.01
C LEU A 522 20.89 -9.80 -11.19
N PRO A 523 21.93 -10.10 -10.39
CA PRO A 523 21.93 -11.27 -9.50
C PRO A 523 20.73 -11.27 -8.55
N LEU A 524 20.21 -12.46 -8.26
CA LEU A 524 19.08 -12.75 -7.36
C LEU A 524 17.73 -12.11 -7.74
N LEU A 525 17.67 -11.11 -8.63
CA LEU A 525 16.44 -10.37 -8.95
C LEU A 525 15.32 -11.25 -9.53
N ARG A 526 15.64 -12.26 -10.33
CA ARG A 526 14.64 -13.24 -10.79
C ARG A 526 14.16 -14.12 -9.65
N GLN A 527 15.07 -14.58 -8.77
CA GLN A 527 14.76 -15.44 -7.64
C GLN A 527 13.85 -14.74 -6.61
N SER A 528 14.05 -13.44 -6.37
CA SER A 528 13.25 -12.66 -5.41
C SER A 528 11.92 -12.11 -5.96
N LEU A 529 11.66 -12.21 -7.28
CA LEU A 529 10.45 -11.69 -7.91
C LEU A 529 9.59 -12.74 -8.64
N THR A 530 10.13 -13.95 -8.85
CA THR A 530 9.38 -15.07 -9.44
C THR A 530 8.32 -15.68 -8.50
N PRO A 531 8.55 -15.86 -7.18
CA PRO A 531 7.52 -16.39 -6.28
C PRO A 531 6.48 -15.34 -5.87
N VAL A 532 6.70 -14.06 -6.18
CA VAL A 532 5.98 -12.93 -5.58
C VAL A 532 4.89 -12.38 -6.49
N GLY A 533 3.70 -12.17 -5.91
CA GLY A 533 2.60 -11.46 -6.56
C GLY A 533 1.96 -12.19 -7.72
N THR A 534 1.83 -13.51 -7.61
CA THR A 534 1.03 -14.32 -8.53
C THR A 534 -0.44 -13.97 -8.39
N LEU A 535 -1.12 -13.67 -9.50
CA LEU A 535 -2.53 -13.27 -9.48
C LEU A 535 -3.45 -14.48 -9.72
N PRO A 536 -4.52 -14.70 -8.93
CA PRO A 536 -5.46 -15.78 -9.17
C PRO A 536 -6.10 -15.71 -10.57
N GLU A 537 -6.20 -16.85 -11.25
CA GLU A 537 -6.69 -16.95 -12.63
C GLU A 537 -8.07 -16.29 -12.82
N LEU A 538 -8.98 -16.53 -11.86
CA LEU A 538 -10.32 -15.93 -11.81
C LEU A 538 -10.31 -14.40 -11.85
N LEU A 539 -9.22 -13.73 -11.45
CA LEU A 539 -9.11 -12.27 -11.42
C LEU A 539 -8.34 -11.68 -12.61
N LEU A 540 -7.77 -12.50 -13.50
CA LEU A 540 -6.98 -12.00 -14.63
C LEU A 540 -7.80 -11.11 -15.59
N HIS A 541 -9.13 -11.23 -15.61
CA HIS A 541 -10.02 -10.33 -16.35
C HIS A 541 -10.01 -8.86 -15.86
N HIS A 542 -9.51 -8.58 -14.65
CA HIS A 542 -9.24 -7.21 -14.16
C HIS A 542 -7.91 -6.65 -14.70
N CYS A 543 -7.00 -7.49 -15.17
CA CYS A 543 -5.68 -7.03 -15.58
C CYS A 543 -5.76 -6.15 -16.84
N ARG A 544 -5.09 -5.00 -16.80
CA ARG A 544 -4.84 -4.10 -17.94
C ARG A 544 -3.34 -3.91 -18.14
N GLY A 545 -2.94 -3.43 -19.32
CA GLY A 545 -1.58 -2.95 -19.53
C GLY A 545 -0.48 -4.01 -19.33
N PRO A 546 0.70 -3.61 -18.83
CA PRO A 546 1.79 -4.53 -18.53
C PRO A 546 1.42 -5.67 -17.57
N VAL A 547 0.42 -5.47 -16.69
CA VAL A 547 -0.09 -6.51 -15.78
C VAL A 547 -0.80 -7.62 -16.57
N ALA A 548 -1.61 -7.27 -17.57
CA ALA A 548 -2.27 -8.25 -18.45
C ALA A 548 -1.26 -8.97 -19.35
N ARG A 549 -0.34 -8.20 -19.95
CA ARG A 549 0.68 -8.70 -20.87
C ARG A 549 1.72 -9.61 -20.20
N ALA A 550 1.91 -9.50 -18.88
CA ALA A 550 2.71 -10.44 -18.09
C ALA A 550 1.99 -11.77 -17.83
N ALA A 551 0.65 -11.74 -17.76
CA ALA A 551 -0.20 -12.90 -17.51
C ALA A 551 -0.73 -13.58 -18.79
N GLY A 552 0.02 -13.51 -19.89
CA GLY A 552 -0.34 -14.13 -21.17
C GLY A 552 -1.44 -13.43 -21.98
N LEU A 553 -2.00 -12.31 -21.49
CA LEU A 553 -3.15 -11.66 -22.12
C LEU A 553 -2.72 -10.50 -23.04
N ALA A 554 -3.04 -10.61 -24.33
CA ALA A 554 -2.77 -9.61 -25.36
C ALA A 554 -3.70 -8.35 -25.29
N HIS A 555 -4.02 -7.88 -24.09
CA HIS A 555 -4.77 -6.65 -23.88
C HIS A 555 -3.86 -5.43 -24.08
N ASP A 556 -3.98 -4.75 -25.21
CA ASP A 556 -3.16 -3.59 -25.58
C ASP A 556 -3.87 -2.73 -26.63
N ALA A 557 -4.33 -1.53 -26.28
CA ALA A 557 -5.13 -0.71 -27.19
C ALA A 557 -4.35 -0.20 -28.43
N ARG A 558 -3.01 -0.25 -28.41
CA ARG A 558 -2.16 0.12 -29.56
C ARG A 558 -2.35 -0.82 -30.76
N LEU A 559 -2.78 -2.05 -30.55
CA LEU A 559 -3.10 -3.00 -31.63
C LEU A 559 -4.24 -2.50 -32.54
N THR A 560 -5.16 -1.73 -31.97
CA THR A 560 -6.34 -1.17 -32.67
C THR A 560 -6.21 0.31 -33.03
N ASP A 561 -5.19 1.01 -32.54
CA ASP A 561 -5.01 2.45 -32.76
C ASP A 561 -4.46 2.72 -34.18
N PRO A 562 -5.19 3.45 -35.05
CA PRO A 562 -4.70 3.81 -36.39
C PRO A 562 -3.40 4.62 -36.40
N ALA A 563 -3.00 5.23 -35.29
CA ALA A 563 -1.72 5.93 -35.17
C ALA A 563 -0.51 4.97 -35.09
N TYR A 564 -0.71 3.73 -34.63
CA TYR A 564 0.36 2.73 -34.48
C TYR A 564 0.44 1.75 -35.66
N GLN A 565 -0.63 1.62 -36.46
CA GLN A 565 -0.67 0.74 -37.64
C GLN A 565 0.47 1.01 -38.67
N PRO A 566 0.81 2.27 -39.03
CA PRO A 566 1.91 2.55 -39.97
C PRO A 566 3.30 2.21 -39.42
N LEU A 567 3.42 2.02 -38.10
CA LEU A 567 4.68 1.74 -37.40
C LEU A 567 4.94 0.24 -37.22
N GLY A 568 4.02 -0.63 -37.68
CA GLY A 568 4.16 -2.09 -37.54
C GLY A 568 4.11 -2.57 -36.07
N PHE A 569 3.34 -1.89 -35.22
CA PHE A 569 3.26 -2.22 -33.80
C PHE A 569 2.80 -3.66 -33.54
N ALA A 570 3.49 -4.35 -32.63
CA ALA A 570 3.13 -5.67 -32.13
C ALA A 570 3.19 -5.67 -30.59
N SER A 571 2.20 -6.27 -29.93
CA SER A 571 2.15 -6.27 -28.46
C SER A 571 3.12 -7.27 -27.86
N LEU A 572 3.79 -6.87 -26.78
CA LEU A 572 4.79 -7.67 -26.06
C LEU A 572 4.12 -8.48 -24.95
N VAL A 573 3.86 -9.76 -25.21
CA VAL A 573 3.18 -10.67 -24.27
C VAL A 573 4.13 -11.78 -23.81
N ILE A 574 4.11 -12.08 -22.52
CA ILE A 574 4.81 -13.21 -21.90
C ILE A 574 3.86 -13.98 -20.96
N ASN A 575 4.24 -15.19 -20.57
CA ASN A 575 3.45 -16.03 -19.67
C ASN A 575 4.15 -16.22 -18.31
N GLU A 576 4.43 -15.11 -17.62
CA GLU A 576 5.01 -15.06 -16.28
C GLU A 576 4.13 -14.15 -15.39
N ASN A 577 3.00 -14.69 -14.93
CA ASN A 577 2.00 -14.00 -14.11
C ASN A 577 2.52 -13.74 -12.67
N ASN A 578 3.57 -12.95 -12.51
CA ASN A 578 4.19 -12.60 -11.22
C ASN A 578 4.92 -11.24 -11.31
N ALA A 579 5.55 -10.79 -10.22
CA ALA A 579 6.28 -9.53 -10.19
C ALA A 579 7.47 -9.49 -11.17
N TRP A 580 8.11 -10.63 -11.43
CA TRP A 580 9.21 -10.74 -12.39
C TRP A 580 8.73 -10.53 -13.85
N GLY A 581 7.62 -11.15 -14.26
CA GLY A 581 7.07 -10.90 -15.59
C GLY A 581 6.57 -9.45 -15.76
N ARG A 582 5.95 -8.88 -14.73
CA ARG A 582 5.53 -7.45 -14.73
C ARG A 582 6.70 -6.47 -14.77
N LEU A 583 7.91 -6.90 -14.40
CA LEU A 583 9.16 -6.19 -14.64
C LEU A 583 9.64 -6.38 -16.09
N LEU A 584 9.67 -7.62 -16.60
CA LEU A 584 10.12 -7.92 -17.97
C LEU A 584 9.33 -7.16 -19.04
N VAL A 585 7.99 -7.16 -18.98
CA VAL A 585 7.16 -6.44 -19.97
C VAL A 585 7.52 -4.95 -20.01
N ARG A 586 7.71 -4.31 -18.85
CA ARG A 586 8.09 -2.89 -18.79
C ARG A 586 9.50 -2.65 -19.37
N LEU A 587 10.44 -3.57 -19.13
CA LEU A 587 11.80 -3.49 -19.68
C LEU A 587 11.83 -3.66 -21.22
N ASP A 588 11.00 -4.52 -21.78
CA ASP A 588 10.90 -4.67 -23.24
C ASP A 588 10.08 -3.53 -23.87
N GLU A 589 9.04 -3.02 -23.19
CA GLU A 589 8.34 -1.79 -23.61
C GLU A 589 9.27 -0.57 -23.63
N LEU A 590 10.22 -0.44 -22.69
CA LEU A 590 11.24 0.62 -22.77
C LEU A 590 12.02 0.56 -24.10
N THR A 591 12.39 -0.63 -24.55
CA THR A 591 13.11 -0.79 -25.82
C THR A 591 12.20 -0.52 -27.03
N GLN A 592 10.95 -1.00 -26.96
CA GLN A 592 9.96 -0.79 -28.03
C GLN A 592 9.55 0.69 -28.17
N SER A 593 9.28 1.41 -27.08
CA SER A 593 8.98 2.84 -27.12
C SER A 593 10.14 3.64 -27.74
N GLN A 594 11.38 3.28 -27.46
CA GLN A 594 12.55 3.90 -28.10
C GLN A 594 12.58 3.67 -29.62
N GLN A 595 12.21 2.46 -30.08
CA GLN A 595 12.11 2.13 -31.50
C GLN A 595 10.96 2.90 -32.19
N LEU A 596 9.78 2.93 -31.58
CA LEU A 596 8.61 3.66 -32.08
C LEU A 596 8.88 5.16 -32.20
N LEU A 597 9.53 5.78 -31.19
CA LEU A 597 9.93 7.18 -31.24
C LEU A 597 10.94 7.46 -32.35
N ARG A 598 11.94 6.57 -32.56
CA ARG A 598 12.87 6.69 -33.69
C ARG A 598 12.16 6.58 -35.04
N ALA A 599 11.18 5.69 -35.17
CA ALA A 599 10.40 5.53 -36.40
C ALA A 599 9.56 6.79 -36.71
N VAL A 600 8.90 7.37 -35.70
CA VAL A 600 8.15 8.63 -35.84
C VAL A 600 9.07 9.82 -36.16
N GLN A 601 10.29 9.85 -35.60
CA GLN A 601 11.29 10.90 -35.89
C GLN A 601 11.92 10.78 -37.28
N ALA A 602 11.92 9.58 -37.89
CA ALA A 602 12.41 9.37 -39.25
C ALA A 602 11.44 9.90 -40.33
N ASP A 603 10.14 9.97 -40.02
CA ASP A 603 9.12 10.61 -40.86
C ASP A 603 9.22 12.14 -40.74
N GLN A 604 10.01 12.75 -41.64
CA GLN A 604 10.35 14.18 -41.62
C GLN A 604 9.16 15.14 -41.86
N ALA A 605 7.92 14.64 -41.96
CA ALA A 605 6.71 15.40 -42.26
C ALA A 605 6.16 16.28 -41.10
N GLY A 606 7.05 16.96 -40.37
CA GLY A 606 6.75 18.22 -39.67
C GLY A 606 6.15 18.16 -38.25
N SER A 607 6.76 18.99 -37.39
CA SER A 607 6.31 19.49 -36.07
C SER A 607 5.99 18.51 -34.94
N ALA A 608 6.57 18.77 -33.77
CA ALA A 608 6.23 18.14 -32.49
C ALA A 608 5.12 18.87 -31.71
N ALA A 609 4.58 19.98 -32.24
CA ALA A 609 3.46 20.68 -31.60
C ALA A 609 2.18 19.86 -31.68
N ALA A 610 1.36 19.90 -30.62
CA ALA A 610 0.02 19.33 -30.65
C ALA A 610 -0.79 20.03 -31.76
N PRO A 611 -1.29 19.30 -32.78
CA PRO A 611 -2.18 19.91 -33.76
C PRO A 611 -3.47 20.30 -33.05
N LEU A 612 -3.72 21.61 -33.04
CA LEU A 612 -4.88 22.21 -32.40
C LEU A 612 -6.16 21.63 -32.99
N LEU A 613 -7.12 21.34 -32.10
CA LEU A 613 -8.51 21.16 -32.49
C LEU A 613 -8.98 22.46 -33.13
N THR A 614 -9.30 22.43 -34.42
CA THR A 614 -9.99 23.52 -35.10
C THR A 614 -11.43 23.57 -34.62
N ASP A 615 -12.06 24.74 -34.60
CA ASP A 615 -13.47 24.94 -34.21
C ASP A 615 -13.93 24.08 -33.01
N LEU A 616 -13.54 24.49 -31.81
CA LEU A 616 -14.01 23.87 -30.57
C LEU A 616 -15.50 24.12 -30.29
N ALA A 617 -16.23 24.95 -31.05
CA ALA A 617 -17.61 25.36 -30.72
C ALA A 617 -18.69 24.33 -31.08
N GLY A 618 -18.31 23.19 -31.69
CA GLY A 618 -19.22 22.14 -32.14
C GLY A 618 -20.01 21.44 -31.03
N THR A 619 -20.86 20.49 -31.44
CA THR A 619 -21.77 19.72 -30.58
C THR A 619 -21.82 18.27 -31.05
N GLY A 620 -21.71 17.31 -30.14
CA GLY A 620 -21.69 15.88 -30.46
C GLY A 620 -21.19 14.99 -29.32
N GLN A 621 -20.95 13.71 -29.61
CA GLN A 621 -20.48 12.71 -28.64
C GLN A 621 -19.24 11.98 -29.17
N GLY A 622 -18.24 11.79 -28.32
CA GLY A 622 -16.99 11.10 -28.63
C GLY A 622 -16.62 10.08 -27.56
N SER A 623 -15.88 9.03 -27.95
CA SER A 623 -15.47 7.92 -27.09
C SER A 623 -14.11 7.38 -27.54
N ALA A 624 -13.02 7.90 -26.96
CA ALA A 624 -11.67 7.48 -27.28
C ALA A 624 -11.09 6.51 -26.25
N THR A 625 -10.13 5.70 -26.69
CA THR A 625 -9.36 4.77 -25.87
C THR A 625 -7.89 4.92 -26.20
N VAL A 626 -7.02 4.94 -25.19
CA VAL A 626 -5.55 4.97 -25.35
C VAL A 626 -4.88 3.97 -24.41
N GLU A 627 -3.70 3.49 -24.79
CA GLU A 627 -2.86 2.66 -23.92
C GLU A 627 -1.89 3.54 -23.12
N THR A 628 -2.23 3.88 -21.88
CA THR A 628 -1.31 4.57 -20.96
C THR A 628 -0.15 3.64 -20.55
N PRO A 629 0.87 4.11 -19.80
CA PRO A 629 1.90 3.23 -19.26
C PRO A 629 1.35 2.15 -18.31
N ARG A 630 0.25 2.45 -17.60
CA ARG A 630 -0.42 1.54 -16.65
C ARG A 630 -1.41 0.60 -17.35
N GLY A 631 -2.01 1.07 -18.44
CA GLY A 631 -2.81 0.25 -19.33
C GLY A 631 -3.89 1.04 -20.06
N THR A 632 -4.90 0.33 -20.54
CA THR A 632 -5.98 0.93 -21.32
C THR A 632 -6.83 1.90 -20.49
N ALA A 633 -6.94 3.16 -20.94
CA ALA A 633 -7.84 4.18 -20.43
C ALA A 633 -8.85 4.58 -21.51
N THR A 634 -10.13 4.76 -21.13
CA THR A 634 -11.23 5.09 -22.06
C THR A 634 -12.01 6.29 -21.54
N LEU A 635 -12.26 7.25 -22.42
CA LEU A 635 -12.97 8.49 -22.13
C LEU A 635 -14.14 8.64 -23.11
N THR A 636 -15.35 8.72 -22.57
CA THR A 636 -16.57 9.10 -23.30
C THR A 636 -17.01 10.49 -22.87
N ILE A 637 -17.27 11.40 -23.82
CA ILE A 637 -17.73 12.76 -23.56
C ILE A 637 -18.92 13.15 -24.44
N GLN A 638 -19.73 14.07 -23.94
CA GLN A 638 -20.68 14.85 -24.73
C GLN A 638 -20.28 16.33 -24.71
N VAL A 639 -20.30 16.96 -25.89
CA VAL A 639 -19.98 18.37 -26.09
C VAL A 639 -21.23 19.08 -26.60
N GLN A 640 -21.54 20.26 -26.06
CA GLN A 640 -22.59 21.17 -26.54
C GLN A 640 -22.04 22.59 -26.54
N GLU A 641 -22.18 23.32 -27.66
CA GLU A 641 -21.66 24.68 -27.84
C GLU A 641 -20.20 24.85 -27.37
N GLY A 642 -19.36 23.86 -27.67
CA GLY A 642 -17.95 23.80 -27.26
C GLY A 642 -17.65 23.64 -25.77
N LYS A 643 -18.66 23.29 -24.97
CA LYS A 643 -18.49 22.89 -23.57
C LYS A 643 -18.69 21.39 -23.44
N VAL A 644 -17.83 20.71 -22.69
CA VAL A 644 -18.09 19.33 -22.25
C VAL A 644 -19.20 19.41 -21.21
N VAL A 645 -20.32 18.72 -21.47
CA VAL A 645 -21.51 18.70 -20.60
C VAL A 645 -21.60 17.41 -19.78
N SER A 646 -20.96 16.33 -20.24
CA SER A 646 -20.87 15.04 -19.57
C SER A 646 -19.56 14.36 -19.94
N ALA A 647 -18.94 13.68 -18.99
CA ALA A 647 -17.71 12.92 -19.17
C ALA A 647 -17.70 11.66 -18.29
N VAL A 648 -17.31 10.52 -18.87
CA VAL A 648 -17.13 9.23 -18.18
C VAL A 648 -15.73 8.71 -18.48
N LEU A 649 -14.96 8.41 -17.43
CA LEU A 649 -13.54 8.06 -17.53
C LEU A 649 -13.24 6.71 -16.85
N HIS A 650 -12.98 5.70 -17.66
CA HIS A 650 -12.47 4.41 -17.23
C HIS A 650 -10.94 4.46 -17.15
N ARG A 651 -10.40 4.02 -16.00
CA ARG A 651 -9.00 4.19 -15.59
C ARG A 651 -8.33 2.82 -15.36
N PRO A 652 -7.09 2.59 -15.80
CA PRO A 652 -6.43 1.29 -15.69
C PRO A 652 -6.14 0.86 -14.24
N SER A 653 -5.88 1.79 -13.33
CA SER A 653 -5.50 1.49 -11.94
C SER A 653 -6.67 1.05 -11.06
N VAL A 654 -7.91 1.41 -11.40
CA VAL A 654 -9.13 1.03 -10.65
C VAL A 654 -9.34 -0.50 -10.61
N PRO A 655 -9.35 -1.24 -11.74
CA PRO A 655 -9.42 -2.70 -11.69
C PRO A 655 -8.12 -3.34 -11.14
N HIS A 656 -6.97 -2.67 -11.22
CA HIS A 656 -5.75 -3.15 -10.54
C HIS A 656 -5.86 -3.05 -8.99
N ALA A 657 -6.56 -2.05 -8.45
CA ALA A 657 -6.79 -1.94 -7.01
C ALA A 657 -7.55 -3.16 -6.45
N ALA A 658 -8.50 -3.70 -7.20
CA ALA A 658 -9.22 -4.93 -6.84
C ALA A 658 -8.32 -6.17 -6.78
N LEU A 659 -7.20 -6.20 -7.51
CA LEU A 659 -6.23 -7.30 -7.48
C LEU A 659 -5.48 -7.38 -6.15
N VAL A 660 -5.25 -6.25 -5.47
CA VAL A 660 -4.35 -6.18 -4.29
C VAL A 660 -4.81 -7.13 -3.20
N ARG A 661 -6.09 -7.07 -2.79
CA ARG A 661 -6.64 -7.90 -1.70
C ARG A 661 -6.40 -9.40 -1.89
N ALA A 662 -6.39 -9.87 -3.14
CA ALA A 662 -6.21 -11.28 -3.47
C ALA A 662 -4.75 -11.64 -3.80
N GLY A 663 -3.97 -10.70 -4.35
CA GLY A 663 -2.57 -10.93 -4.73
C GLY A 663 -1.57 -10.84 -3.57
N VAL A 664 -1.95 -10.30 -2.40
CA VAL A 664 -1.06 -10.18 -1.22
C VAL A 664 -1.46 -11.01 -0.01
N ARG A 665 -2.61 -11.68 -0.07
CA ARG A 665 -3.08 -12.53 1.02
C ARG A 665 -2.10 -13.68 1.24
N GLU A 666 -1.79 -13.96 2.51
CA GLU A 666 -0.86 -15.03 2.93
C GLU A 666 0.58 -14.84 2.41
N LEU A 667 0.97 -13.60 2.07
CA LEU A 667 2.37 -13.20 1.85
C LEU A 667 2.93 -12.48 3.08
N GLU A 668 4.23 -12.65 3.34
CA GLU A 668 5.01 -11.75 4.19
C GLU A 668 4.87 -10.29 3.72
N LEU A 669 4.90 -9.34 4.64
CA LEU A 669 4.79 -7.90 4.38
C LEU A 669 5.75 -7.40 3.29
N GLY A 670 6.97 -7.92 3.25
CA GLY A 670 7.95 -7.59 2.21
C GLY A 670 7.49 -8.01 0.80
N ASP A 671 6.86 -9.18 0.67
CA ASP A 671 6.36 -9.72 -0.59
C ASP A 671 4.99 -9.14 -0.98
N ALA A 672 4.16 -8.78 0.01
CA ALA A 672 2.97 -7.96 -0.19
C ALA A 672 3.32 -6.58 -0.80
N LEU A 673 4.31 -5.87 -0.24
CA LEU A 673 4.75 -4.56 -0.75
C LEU A 673 5.38 -4.65 -2.15
N LYS A 674 6.24 -5.66 -2.41
CA LYS A 674 6.74 -5.98 -3.76
C LYS A 674 5.61 -6.22 -4.76
N THR A 675 4.59 -6.97 -4.34
CA THR A 675 3.41 -7.26 -5.17
C THR A 675 2.66 -5.98 -5.53
N ILE A 676 2.29 -5.15 -4.55
CA ILE A 676 1.55 -3.91 -4.75
C ILE A 676 2.33 -2.95 -5.66
N ALA A 677 3.62 -2.74 -5.38
CA ALA A 677 4.48 -1.91 -6.21
C ALA A 677 4.57 -2.42 -7.66
N SER A 678 4.56 -3.74 -7.88
CA SER A 678 4.60 -4.32 -9.24
C SER A 678 3.32 -4.14 -10.07
N LEU A 679 2.20 -3.76 -9.43
CA LEU A 679 0.95 -3.42 -10.13
C LEU A 679 0.96 -1.99 -10.69
N ASP A 680 1.77 -1.08 -10.14
CA ASP A 680 1.93 0.33 -10.63
C ASP A 680 0.61 1.13 -10.62
N ILE A 681 -0.18 0.92 -9.57
CA ILE A 681 -1.47 1.59 -9.33
C ILE A 681 -1.22 3.09 -9.13
N SER A 682 -1.76 3.94 -10.01
CA SER A 682 -1.76 5.39 -9.77
C SER A 682 -2.82 5.75 -8.72
N PRO A 683 -2.46 6.40 -7.59
CA PRO A 683 -3.42 6.81 -6.57
C PRO A 683 -4.30 7.97 -7.05
N TRP A 684 -3.83 8.75 -8.02
CA TRP A 684 -4.58 9.82 -8.70
C TRP A 684 -5.79 9.29 -9.45
N GLU A 685 -5.71 8.05 -9.95
CA GLU A 685 -6.80 7.33 -10.60
C GLU A 685 -7.79 6.68 -9.62
N LEU A 686 -7.54 6.69 -8.30
CA LEU A 686 -8.39 6.03 -7.29
C LEU A 686 -9.37 7.02 -6.66
N THR A 687 -10.50 7.28 -7.32
CA THR A 687 -11.60 8.08 -6.76
C THR A 687 -12.45 7.23 -5.82
N HIS A 688 -13.04 7.82 -4.77
CA HIS A 688 -14.22 7.20 -4.14
C HIS A 688 -15.31 7.08 -5.21
N ASP A 689 -16.00 5.94 -5.26
CA ASP A 689 -17.21 5.77 -6.07
C ASP A 689 -18.41 5.71 -5.11
N PRO A 690 -19.19 6.79 -4.96
CA PRO A 690 -20.34 6.81 -4.05
C PRO A 690 -21.48 5.87 -4.51
N ALA A 691 -21.39 5.25 -5.69
CA ALA A 691 -22.30 4.18 -6.12
C ALA A 691 -21.81 2.76 -5.76
N ALA A 692 -20.58 2.62 -5.24
CA ALA A 692 -20.02 1.35 -4.76
C ALA A 692 -20.37 1.08 -3.30
N ASP A 693 -20.41 2.10 -2.44
CA ASP A 693 -20.75 1.99 -1.01
C ASP A 693 -22.26 1.75 -0.73
N GLY A 694 -23.04 1.42 -1.76
CA GLY A 694 -24.51 1.29 -1.72
C GLY A 694 -25.07 0.08 -2.47
N LYS A 695 -24.31 -1.03 -2.57
CA LYS A 695 -24.72 -2.29 -3.21
C LYS A 695 -24.27 -3.53 -2.45
#